data_AF-A0A2H0TYX1-F1
#
_entry.id   AF-A0A2H0TYX1-F1
#
_cell.length_a   1.000
_cell.length_b   1.000
_cell.length_c   1.000
_cell.angle_alpha   90.00
_cell.angle_beta   90.00
_cell.angle_gamma   90.00
#
_symmetry.space_group_name_H-M   'P 1'
#
loop_
_entity.id
_entity.type
_entity.pdbx_description
1 polymer ?
#
loop_
_entity_poly.entity_id
_entity_poly.type
_entity_poly.pdbx_seq_one_letter_code
_entity_poly.pdbx_strand_id
1 'polypeptide(L)'
;MRTVLSKILFVTAVTILSLSAFDFVYAETTSSTPEIVITSSTDSGLKNTTTNNSTISLPSVNLTIRYNDEVVFSGNIELTTTTYHDEINNLDYSLTTSTVFSTLVNTDASSTNFAITDDQFNSYYNSFYLRCITFQTSTTTEACDNWQYTVDGQYVGVSMDKKELIGDENIYIYFGDRYKLNTEKTEYTTDETVTSTLQEYDFTNNTWQNKAGQEILLTEPIASDYSNWPPQIFSSSTTNDFGEAYFNQTTTGTYYITLANDYWPSVTITITTTTPTSTENNIIENPTSGGGSSNSTIDHSPTQIQITEAVNKILNYFKTQQNEDGSILDGGTSDWVAMSFGANGQYAKDIKNSISDNSLYDYIYNYNFTDPSEMNLCAAYPRHILALLASGVTKTDNKIVDLKNKITNENCYQNSLYGQTGINDDIFALLSLSALDYDINSQIISDIKNTIFSDQNSDGAFTWTGYPGADVTGAVINALDYGQSKGLSIESSVITNAKNYLKSTQLSDGGWGYETSDVLTTSWAMLGIDSLNESMLDWKTSEGYNPKNILIDNLQSNGSYNTTWEPVSIDWFGLKHAVPSLLGKTWPIILSPIIQPTNNVGGGSIETITTSTTATSTEEMATSTPEIIDDISTSTPEIEIIPITLELPTENTTTTIVQTKKTEPKLTKQTFVAKNNVKEVQGEKIKEKNTSTLDIKKEIIPQLTENLSPTNEKKETPLPTNKKVALGLGAGTLLYGLYLLFKLFV
;
A
#
# COMPACT_ATOMS: atom_id res chain seq x y z
N MET A 1 11.72 -51.00 -0.28
CA MET A 1 10.63 -50.37 -1.07
C MET A 1 9.55 -51.37 -1.52
N ARG A 2 9.04 -52.26 -0.64
CA ARG A 2 7.94 -53.20 -0.99
C ARG A 2 6.86 -53.40 0.10
N THR A 3 7.06 -52.81 1.29
CA THR A 3 6.19 -52.96 2.46
C THR A 3 5.23 -51.78 2.71
N VAL A 4 5.42 -50.65 2.03
CA VAL A 4 4.55 -49.46 2.15
C VAL A 4 3.30 -49.56 1.26
N LEU A 5 3.46 -50.06 0.02
CA LEU A 5 2.35 -50.27 -0.93
C LEU A 5 1.24 -51.17 -0.38
N SER A 6 1.56 -52.10 0.53
CA SER A 6 0.60 -53.04 1.10
C SER A 6 -0.38 -52.43 2.10
N LYS A 7 -0.18 -51.19 2.57
CA LYS A 7 -1.12 -50.50 3.46
C LYS A 7 -2.06 -49.54 2.73
N ILE A 8 -1.61 -48.95 1.63
CA ILE A 8 -2.44 -48.03 0.82
C ILE A 8 -3.56 -48.80 0.11
N LEU A 9 -3.27 -49.99 -0.44
CA LEU A 9 -4.26 -50.84 -1.12
C LEU A 9 -5.38 -51.40 -0.22
N PHE A 10 -5.25 -51.32 1.10
CA PHE A 10 -6.22 -51.88 2.04
C PHE A 10 -7.27 -50.85 2.52
N VAL A 11 -7.04 -49.55 2.30
CA VAL A 11 -7.99 -48.49 2.67
C VAL A 11 -8.99 -48.22 1.53
N THR A 12 -8.54 -48.22 0.27
CA THR A 12 -9.39 -48.07 -0.92
C THR A 12 -10.36 -49.23 -1.16
N ALA A 13 -10.14 -50.39 -0.53
CA ALA A 13 -11.02 -51.55 -0.66
C ALA A 13 -12.27 -51.51 0.24
N VAL A 14 -12.31 -50.62 1.26
CA VAL A 14 -13.39 -50.57 2.26
C VAL A 14 -14.46 -49.54 1.89
N THR A 15 -14.10 -48.45 1.21
CA THR A 15 -15.03 -47.38 0.81
C THR A 15 -15.83 -47.66 -0.48
N ILE A 16 -15.58 -48.78 -1.17
CA ILE A 16 -16.25 -49.16 -2.44
C ILE A 16 -17.31 -50.26 -2.24
N LEU A 17 -17.52 -50.73 -1.00
CA LEU A 17 -18.43 -51.86 -0.68
C LEU A 17 -19.67 -51.51 0.17
N SER A 18 -20.00 -50.23 0.31
CA SER A 18 -21.20 -49.74 1.03
C SER A 18 -22.30 -49.16 0.11
N LEU A 19 -22.12 -49.18 -1.22
CA LEU A 19 -22.98 -48.51 -2.20
C LEU A 19 -23.68 -49.48 -3.18
N SER A 20 -24.22 -50.59 -2.69
CA SER A 20 -24.99 -51.52 -3.53
C SER A 20 -25.97 -52.44 -2.79
N ALA A 21 -27.02 -51.89 -2.14
CA ALA A 21 -28.29 -52.59 -1.88
C ALA A 21 -29.34 -51.66 -1.24
N PHE A 22 -30.30 -51.15 -2.03
CA PHE A 22 -31.72 -51.06 -1.67
C PHE A 22 -32.53 -50.80 -2.95
N ASP A 23 -33.62 -51.55 -3.15
CA ASP A 23 -34.36 -51.60 -4.41
C ASP A 23 -35.29 -50.40 -4.63
N PHE A 24 -35.51 -50.07 -5.90
CA PHE A 24 -36.54 -49.12 -6.32
C PHE A 24 -37.94 -49.68 -6.01
N VAL A 25 -38.71 -48.97 -5.18
CA VAL A 25 -40.17 -49.08 -5.15
C VAL A 25 -40.77 -47.71 -5.49
N TYR A 26 -41.41 -47.63 -6.65
CA TYR A 26 -42.17 -46.45 -7.07
C TYR A 26 -43.48 -46.37 -6.27
N ALA A 27 -43.77 -45.22 -5.68
CA ALA A 27 -45.07 -44.95 -5.05
C ALA A 27 -45.47 -43.48 -5.31
N GLU A 28 -46.52 -43.29 -6.09
CA GLU A 28 -47.17 -41.98 -6.24
C GLU A 28 -48.08 -41.73 -5.03
N THR A 29 -47.93 -40.58 -4.35
CA THR A 29 -48.92 -40.12 -3.36
C THR A 29 -49.29 -38.66 -3.59
N THR A 30 -50.22 -38.49 -4.54
CA THR A 30 -51.33 -37.53 -4.53
C THR A 30 -51.30 -36.37 -3.52
N SER A 31 -51.44 -35.15 -4.04
CA SER A 31 -51.92 -33.99 -3.25
C SER A 31 -53.25 -34.29 -2.55
N SER A 32 -53.40 -33.84 -1.31
CA SER A 32 -54.63 -33.96 -0.52
C SER A 32 -55.11 -32.61 -0.01
N THR A 33 -55.91 -31.90 -0.82
CA THR A 33 -56.61 -30.68 -0.43
C THR A 33 -57.72 -31.02 0.59
N PRO A 34 -57.82 -30.34 1.76
CA PRO A 34 -58.95 -30.52 2.66
C PRO A 34 -60.18 -29.76 2.15
N GLU A 35 -61.09 -30.46 1.47
CA GLU A 35 -62.38 -29.92 1.02
C GLU A 35 -63.36 -29.81 2.21
N ILE A 36 -63.67 -28.57 2.64
CA ILE A 36 -64.60 -28.32 3.75
C ILE A 36 -66.05 -28.41 3.25
N VAL A 37 -66.70 -29.53 3.57
CA VAL A 37 -68.11 -29.78 3.24
C VAL A 37 -69.03 -28.84 4.03
N ILE A 38 -69.82 -28.04 3.32
CA ILE A 38 -70.85 -27.17 3.91
C ILE A 38 -72.12 -28.01 4.17
N THR A 39 -72.34 -28.41 5.43
CA THR A 39 -73.63 -28.94 5.88
C THR A 39 -74.52 -27.83 6.43
N SER A 40 -75.68 -27.60 5.81
CA SER A 40 -76.63 -26.57 6.21
C SER A 40 -77.50 -26.98 7.40
N SER A 41 -77.52 -26.18 8.47
CA SER A 41 -78.60 -26.21 9.48
C SER A 41 -78.95 -24.79 9.93
N THR A 42 -80.17 -24.35 9.62
CA THR A 42 -80.72 -23.08 10.11
C THR A 42 -81.40 -23.27 11.46
N ASP A 43 -80.89 -22.65 12.52
CA ASP A 43 -81.74 -22.12 13.59
C ASP A 43 -81.13 -20.85 14.19
N SER A 44 -81.98 -20.11 14.89
CA SER A 44 -81.80 -18.78 15.44
C SER A 44 -81.14 -18.78 16.82
N GLY A 45 -80.32 -17.76 17.11
CA GLY A 45 -79.66 -17.64 18.40
C GLY A 45 -78.75 -16.42 18.51
N LEU A 46 -79.33 -15.23 18.72
CA LEU A 46 -78.55 -14.01 18.89
C LEU A 46 -77.79 -14.02 20.23
N LYS A 47 -76.48 -14.25 20.21
CA LYS A 47 -75.57 -14.00 21.33
C LYS A 47 -74.28 -13.36 20.83
N ASN A 48 -73.92 -12.23 21.42
CA ASN A 48 -72.60 -11.63 21.21
C ASN A 48 -71.52 -12.51 21.84
N THR A 49 -70.91 -13.40 21.05
CA THR A 49 -69.52 -13.79 21.28
C THR A 49 -68.64 -12.70 20.67
N THR A 50 -68.03 -11.88 21.52
CA THR A 50 -66.95 -11.00 21.11
C THR A 50 -65.83 -11.87 20.54
N THR A 51 -65.66 -11.89 19.22
CA THR A 51 -64.44 -12.39 18.61
C THR A 51 -63.34 -11.41 19.01
N ASN A 52 -62.59 -11.76 20.05
CA ASN A 52 -61.28 -11.18 20.26
C ASN A 52 -60.50 -11.41 18.96
N ASN A 53 -60.21 -10.34 18.23
CA ASN A 53 -59.06 -10.36 17.34
C ASN A 53 -57.83 -10.46 18.25
N SER A 54 -57.49 -11.68 18.65
CA SER A 54 -56.13 -12.03 18.98
C SER A 54 -55.33 -11.83 17.71
N THR A 55 -54.87 -10.60 17.50
CA THR A 55 -53.74 -10.30 16.63
C THR A 55 -52.64 -11.27 17.04
N ILE A 56 -52.31 -12.21 16.16
CA ILE A 56 -51.20 -13.11 16.37
C ILE A 56 -49.97 -12.22 16.26
N SER A 57 -49.49 -11.74 17.41
CA SER A 57 -48.22 -11.04 17.48
C SER A 57 -47.18 -11.99 16.92
N LEU A 58 -46.41 -11.52 15.95
CA LEU A 58 -45.18 -12.21 15.61
C LEU A 58 -44.26 -12.17 16.85
N PRO A 59 -43.42 -13.19 17.05
CA PRO A 59 -42.34 -13.09 18.02
C PRO A 59 -41.47 -11.88 17.66
N SER A 60 -40.97 -11.15 18.65
CA SER A 60 -40.12 -9.98 18.43
C SER A 60 -38.92 -10.00 19.35
N VAL A 61 -37.85 -9.31 18.95
CA VAL A 61 -36.57 -9.25 19.66
C VAL A 61 -36.23 -7.81 20.00
N ASN A 62 -35.43 -7.57 21.03
CA ASN A 62 -34.80 -6.26 21.20
C ASN A 62 -33.53 -6.20 20.35
N LEU A 63 -33.42 -5.24 19.43
CA LEU A 63 -32.18 -4.96 18.71
C LEU A 63 -31.65 -3.61 19.17
N THR A 64 -30.39 -3.59 19.59
CA THR A 64 -29.62 -2.38 19.90
C THR A 64 -28.34 -2.36 19.06
N ILE A 65 -28.10 -1.24 18.37
CA ILE A 65 -26.92 -1.00 17.52
C ILE A 65 -26.13 0.15 18.11
N ARG A 66 -24.83 -0.07 18.35
CA ARG A 66 -23.90 0.90 18.96
C ARG A 66 -22.73 1.21 18.03
N TYR A 67 -22.37 2.49 17.94
CA TYR A 67 -21.12 2.96 17.35
C TYR A 67 -20.42 3.88 18.34
N ASN A 68 -19.25 3.46 18.82
CA ASN A 68 -18.53 4.11 19.93
C ASN A 68 -19.48 4.34 21.15
N ASP A 69 -19.54 5.56 21.68
CA ASP A 69 -20.42 5.92 22.79
C ASP A 69 -21.90 6.12 22.40
N GLU A 70 -22.22 6.24 21.11
CA GLU A 70 -23.58 6.47 20.61
C GLU A 70 -24.37 5.16 20.41
N VAL A 71 -25.61 5.14 20.91
CA VAL A 71 -26.60 4.11 20.56
C VAL A 71 -27.37 4.59 19.34
N VAL A 72 -26.88 4.19 18.16
CA VAL A 72 -27.43 4.52 16.84
C VAL A 72 -28.88 4.06 16.70
N PHE A 73 -29.19 2.87 17.23
CA PHE A 73 -30.54 2.32 17.23
C PHE A 73 -30.82 1.51 18.49
N SER A 74 -32.03 1.57 19.02
CA SER A 74 -32.54 0.59 19.98
C SER A 74 -34.06 0.48 19.84
N GLY A 75 -34.58 -0.74 19.69
CA GLY A 75 -35.99 -0.96 19.41
C GLY A 75 -36.42 -2.44 19.50
N ASN A 76 -37.72 -2.67 19.46
CA ASN A 76 -38.30 -4.01 19.35
C ASN A 76 -38.66 -4.29 17.88
N ILE A 77 -38.18 -5.42 17.33
CA ILE A 77 -38.30 -5.77 15.92
C ILE A 77 -39.09 -7.08 15.77
N GLU A 78 -40.17 -7.07 14.99
CA GLU A 78 -40.94 -8.28 14.69
C GLU A 78 -40.16 -9.22 13.76
N LEU A 79 -40.04 -10.49 14.17
CA LEU A 79 -39.35 -11.53 13.40
C LEU A 79 -40.14 -11.88 12.14
N THR A 80 -39.64 -11.38 11.00
CA THR A 80 -40.24 -11.48 9.68
C THR A 80 -39.22 -11.96 8.65
N THR A 81 -39.63 -12.84 7.75
CA THR A 81 -38.83 -13.28 6.60
C THR A 81 -38.69 -12.15 5.59
N THR A 82 -37.50 -11.98 5.01
CA THR A 82 -37.22 -10.86 4.11
C THR A 82 -36.41 -11.28 2.89
N THR A 83 -36.08 -10.35 2.00
CA THR A 83 -35.12 -10.57 0.92
C THR A 83 -34.10 -9.46 0.97
N TYR A 84 -32.83 -9.83 1.06
CA TYR A 84 -31.72 -8.89 1.00
C TYR A 84 -31.22 -8.76 -0.44
N HIS A 85 -30.83 -7.55 -0.85
CA HIS A 85 -30.21 -7.30 -2.14
C HIS A 85 -28.75 -6.91 -1.94
N ASP A 86 -27.85 -7.79 -2.35
CA ASP A 86 -26.42 -7.56 -2.43
C ASP A 86 -26.14 -6.66 -3.65
N GLU A 87 -25.95 -5.36 -3.42
CA GLU A 87 -25.67 -4.36 -4.47
C GLU A 87 -24.29 -4.56 -5.12
N ILE A 88 -23.36 -5.28 -4.48
CA ILE A 88 -21.98 -5.50 -4.97
C ILE A 88 -21.96 -6.60 -6.05
N ASN A 89 -22.66 -7.70 -5.80
CA ASN A 89 -22.83 -8.82 -6.74
C ASN A 89 -24.11 -8.71 -7.58
N ASN A 90 -25.01 -7.77 -7.26
CA ASN A 90 -26.35 -7.60 -7.86
C ASN A 90 -27.17 -8.90 -7.72
N LEU A 91 -27.37 -9.38 -6.49
CA LEU A 91 -28.04 -10.66 -6.19
C LEU A 91 -29.09 -10.55 -5.07
N ASP A 92 -30.25 -11.18 -5.28
CA ASP A 92 -31.31 -11.31 -4.28
C ASP A 92 -31.14 -12.58 -3.44
N TYR A 93 -31.09 -12.42 -2.12
CA TYR A 93 -31.00 -13.51 -1.14
C TYR A 93 -32.25 -13.56 -0.26
N SER A 94 -33.08 -14.58 -0.42
CA SER A 94 -34.28 -14.78 0.41
C SER A 94 -33.92 -15.28 1.81
N LEU A 95 -34.01 -14.39 2.80
CA LEU A 95 -33.82 -14.69 4.22
C LEU A 95 -35.12 -15.29 4.78
N THR A 96 -35.33 -16.58 4.53
CA THR A 96 -36.54 -17.34 4.88
C THR A 96 -36.58 -17.84 6.32
N THR A 97 -35.49 -17.69 7.07
CA THR A 97 -35.44 -17.90 8.52
C THR A 97 -35.16 -16.57 9.23
N SER A 98 -35.76 -16.38 10.40
CA SER A 98 -35.52 -15.18 11.22
C SER A 98 -34.19 -15.32 11.93
N THR A 99 -33.25 -14.43 11.63
CA THR A 99 -31.86 -14.44 12.10
C THR A 99 -31.43 -13.05 12.57
N VAL A 100 -30.27 -12.93 13.21
CA VAL A 100 -29.70 -11.61 13.57
C VAL A 100 -29.52 -10.74 12.31
N PHE A 101 -29.05 -11.31 11.21
CA PHE A 101 -28.88 -10.58 9.94
C PHE A 101 -30.24 -10.18 9.32
N SER A 102 -31.24 -11.07 9.28
CA SER A 102 -32.56 -10.69 8.74
C SER A 102 -33.24 -9.61 9.59
N THR A 103 -33.00 -9.62 10.91
CA THR A 103 -33.49 -8.59 11.85
C THR A 103 -32.80 -7.25 11.60
N LEU A 104 -31.49 -7.26 11.38
CA LEU A 104 -30.72 -6.07 10.98
C LEU A 104 -31.23 -5.51 9.64
N VAL A 105 -31.39 -6.34 8.60
CA VAL A 105 -31.92 -5.96 7.28
C VAL A 105 -33.34 -5.38 7.35
N ASN A 106 -34.22 -5.98 8.16
CA ASN A 106 -35.58 -5.43 8.36
C ASN A 106 -35.56 -4.08 9.10
N THR A 107 -34.58 -3.89 10.00
CA THR A 107 -34.38 -2.61 10.71
C THR A 107 -33.80 -1.56 9.77
N ASP A 108 -32.85 -1.94 8.92
CA ASP A 108 -32.25 -1.10 7.88
C ASP A 108 -33.32 -0.55 6.93
N ALA A 109 -34.16 -1.44 6.38
CA ALA A 109 -35.26 -1.10 5.47
C ALA A 109 -36.41 -0.28 6.11
N SER A 110 -36.41 -0.09 7.43
CA SER A 110 -37.46 0.64 8.18
C SER A 110 -36.94 1.80 9.03
N SER A 111 -35.63 2.01 9.10
CA SER A 111 -34.94 3.06 9.86
C SER A 111 -34.30 4.08 8.92
N THR A 112 -33.87 5.21 9.48
CA THR A 112 -32.97 6.16 8.79
C THR A 112 -31.72 6.46 9.60
N ASN A 113 -31.52 5.81 10.75
CA ASN A 113 -30.41 6.08 11.65
C ASN A 113 -29.09 5.52 11.10
N PHE A 114 -29.18 4.43 10.32
CA PHE A 114 -28.08 3.77 9.65
C PHE A 114 -28.50 3.28 8.26
N ALA A 115 -27.53 2.79 7.49
CA ALA A 115 -27.66 2.07 6.23
C ALA A 115 -26.58 0.98 6.19
N ILE A 116 -26.91 -0.27 5.87
CA ILE A 116 -25.90 -1.28 5.46
C ILE A 116 -25.31 -0.83 4.11
N THR A 117 -23.99 -0.71 4.01
CA THR A 117 -23.32 -0.16 2.81
C THR A 117 -22.29 -1.06 2.16
N ASP A 118 -21.79 -2.08 2.86
CA ASP A 118 -21.02 -3.20 2.29
C ASP A 118 -21.38 -4.45 3.11
N ASP A 119 -21.73 -5.52 2.43
CA ASP A 119 -21.79 -6.87 2.99
C ASP A 119 -21.18 -7.84 1.98
N GLN A 120 -20.58 -8.93 2.49
CA GLN A 120 -19.86 -9.86 1.63
C GLN A 120 -20.40 -11.27 1.84
N PHE A 121 -21.20 -11.74 0.87
CA PHE A 121 -21.62 -13.13 0.81
C PHE A 121 -20.43 -14.03 0.45
N ASN A 122 -19.91 -14.74 1.44
CA ASN A 122 -18.86 -15.73 1.22
C ASN A 122 -19.49 -17.09 0.85
N SER A 123 -19.37 -17.46 -0.42
CA SER A 123 -19.95 -18.70 -0.97
C SER A 123 -19.32 -19.99 -0.43
N TYR A 124 -18.11 -19.95 0.14
CA TYR A 124 -17.48 -21.10 0.79
C TYR A 124 -18.08 -21.39 2.17
N TYR A 125 -18.41 -20.34 2.94
CA TYR A 125 -19.14 -20.45 4.21
C TYR A 125 -20.67 -20.42 4.03
N ASN A 126 -21.16 -20.13 2.81
CA ASN A 126 -22.57 -19.92 2.48
C ASN A 126 -23.23 -18.91 3.44
N SER A 127 -22.54 -17.80 3.69
CA SER A 127 -22.82 -16.91 4.84
C SER A 127 -22.35 -15.47 4.58
N PHE A 128 -22.97 -14.52 5.27
CA PHE A 128 -22.70 -13.09 5.14
C PHE A 128 -21.68 -12.59 6.17
N TYR A 129 -20.68 -11.87 5.70
CA TYR A 129 -19.86 -10.97 6.52
C TYR A 129 -20.47 -9.56 6.45
N LEU A 130 -20.97 -9.06 7.59
CA LEU A 130 -21.41 -7.68 7.71
C LEU A 130 -20.17 -6.78 7.68
N ARG A 131 -19.93 -6.11 6.56
CA ARG A 131 -18.67 -5.40 6.34
C ARG A 131 -18.76 -3.94 6.77
N CYS A 132 -19.59 -3.12 6.13
CA CYS A 132 -19.74 -1.70 6.44
C CYS A 132 -21.19 -1.33 6.78
N ILE A 133 -21.36 -0.50 7.81
CA ILE A 133 -22.60 0.26 8.07
C ILE A 133 -22.25 1.74 8.08
N THR A 134 -23.08 2.54 7.44
CA THR A 134 -23.02 4.01 7.45
C THR A 134 -24.09 4.59 8.37
N PHE A 135 -23.73 5.58 9.21
CA PHE A 135 -24.65 6.25 10.14
C PHE A 135 -25.01 7.66 9.70
N GLN A 136 -26.25 8.08 9.97
CA GLN A 136 -26.73 9.44 9.72
C GLN A 136 -26.54 10.35 10.95
N THR A 137 -25.29 10.52 11.39
CA THR A 137 -24.94 11.53 12.41
C THR A 137 -24.82 12.93 11.77
N SER A 138 -24.36 13.94 12.53
CA SER A 138 -24.05 15.27 11.99
C SER A 138 -22.98 15.26 10.87
N THR A 139 -22.18 14.20 10.79
CA THR A 139 -21.43 13.78 9.61
C THR A 139 -21.84 12.35 9.23
N THR A 140 -21.96 12.09 7.93
CA THR A 140 -22.06 10.71 7.42
C THR A 140 -20.75 9.99 7.75
N THR A 141 -20.84 8.92 8.54
CA THR A 141 -19.68 8.14 8.99
C THR A 141 -19.92 6.68 8.64
N GLU A 142 -18.99 6.08 7.91
CA GLU A 142 -19.00 4.67 7.53
C GLU A 142 -18.02 3.90 8.42
N ALA A 143 -18.45 2.75 8.94
CA ALA A 143 -17.68 1.93 9.87
C ALA A 143 -17.59 0.49 9.37
N CYS A 144 -16.37 0.06 9.05
CA CYS A 144 -16.10 -1.16 8.29
C CYS A 144 -15.27 -2.20 9.08
N ASP A 145 -15.45 -3.46 8.71
CA ASP A 145 -14.63 -4.63 9.02
C ASP A 145 -14.53 -5.09 10.50
N ASN A 146 -14.84 -4.25 11.51
CA ASN A 146 -14.84 -4.63 12.94
C ASN A 146 -16.25 -4.63 13.60
N TRP A 147 -17.15 -5.47 13.09
CA TRP A 147 -18.51 -5.64 13.61
C TRP A 147 -18.66 -6.86 14.52
N GLN A 148 -19.08 -6.63 15.77
CA GLN A 148 -19.30 -7.63 16.80
C GLN A 148 -20.80 -7.78 17.11
N TYR A 149 -21.23 -8.95 17.60
CA TYR A 149 -22.59 -9.10 18.14
C TYR A 149 -22.70 -10.08 19.31
N THR A 150 -23.77 -9.90 20.10
CA THR A 150 -24.22 -10.83 21.14
C THR A 150 -25.72 -11.09 21.07
N VAL A 151 -26.16 -12.21 21.63
CA VAL A 151 -27.57 -12.52 21.89
C VAL A 151 -27.73 -12.92 23.35
N ASP A 152 -28.63 -12.26 24.07
CA ASP A 152 -28.82 -12.33 25.52
C ASP A 152 -27.51 -12.17 26.31
N GLY A 153 -26.69 -11.21 25.85
CA GLY A 153 -25.39 -10.88 26.42
C GLY A 153 -24.29 -11.92 26.16
N GLN A 154 -24.57 -13.00 25.41
CA GLN A 154 -23.59 -14.02 25.04
C GLN A 154 -23.06 -13.78 23.62
N TYR A 155 -21.74 -13.82 23.45
CA TYR A 155 -21.11 -13.82 22.14
C TYR A 155 -21.37 -15.15 21.44
N VAL A 156 -21.76 -15.09 20.16
CA VAL A 156 -22.20 -16.26 19.39
C VAL A 156 -21.16 -16.59 18.32
N GLY A 157 -20.60 -17.81 18.38
CA GLY A 157 -19.54 -18.29 17.49
C GLY A 157 -19.99 -18.71 16.08
N VAL A 158 -20.99 -18.04 15.50
CA VAL A 158 -21.42 -18.19 14.09
C VAL A 158 -21.80 -16.83 13.53
N SER A 159 -21.87 -16.67 12.21
CA SER A 159 -22.28 -15.44 11.54
C SER A 159 -23.72 -15.01 11.88
N MET A 160 -24.02 -13.71 11.72
CA MET A 160 -25.34 -13.15 12.04
C MET A 160 -26.48 -13.77 11.22
N ASP A 161 -26.21 -14.25 10.00
CA ASP A 161 -27.16 -14.93 9.12
C ASP A 161 -27.31 -16.44 9.42
N LYS A 162 -26.63 -16.92 10.47
CA LYS A 162 -26.66 -18.32 10.94
C LYS A 162 -27.19 -18.45 12.37
N LYS A 163 -27.19 -17.37 13.17
CA LYS A 163 -27.91 -17.32 14.46
C LYS A 163 -29.40 -17.08 14.22
N GLU A 164 -30.17 -18.16 14.15
CA GLU A 164 -31.63 -18.13 14.17
C GLU A 164 -32.17 -17.54 15.49
N LEU A 165 -33.33 -16.91 15.42
CA LEU A 165 -34.03 -16.23 16.51
C LEU A 165 -35.44 -16.82 16.70
N ILE A 166 -35.94 -16.83 17.93
CA ILE A 166 -37.25 -17.39 18.30
C ILE A 166 -38.20 -16.39 18.95
N GLY A 167 -37.69 -15.23 19.41
CA GLY A 167 -38.43 -14.20 20.13
C GLY A 167 -37.93 -13.96 21.55
N ASP A 168 -38.23 -12.78 22.08
CA ASP A 168 -37.83 -12.24 23.39
C ASP A 168 -36.31 -12.05 23.63
N GLU A 169 -35.47 -12.43 22.67
CA GLU A 169 -34.00 -12.29 22.72
C GLU A 169 -33.53 -10.83 22.66
N ASN A 170 -32.40 -10.55 23.32
CA ASN A 170 -31.76 -9.23 23.41
C ASN A 170 -30.48 -9.23 22.59
N ILE A 171 -30.51 -8.57 21.44
CA ILE A 171 -29.43 -8.53 20.45
C ILE A 171 -28.69 -7.20 20.58
N TYR A 172 -27.38 -7.27 20.80
CA TYR A 172 -26.49 -6.11 20.64
C TYR A 172 -25.60 -6.34 19.43
N ILE A 173 -25.56 -5.38 18.51
CA ILE A 173 -24.58 -5.28 17.44
C ILE A 173 -23.75 -4.02 17.72
N TYR A 174 -22.42 -4.12 17.74
CA TYR A 174 -21.57 -2.98 18.03
C TYR A 174 -20.28 -2.99 17.20
N PHE A 175 -19.72 -1.81 17.00
CA PHE A 175 -18.44 -1.63 16.31
C PHE A 175 -17.27 -1.55 17.30
N GLY A 176 -16.14 -2.18 16.96
CA GLY A 176 -14.91 -2.17 17.75
C GLY A 176 -14.63 -3.47 18.50
N ASP A 177 -13.45 -3.57 19.11
CA ASP A 177 -12.96 -4.83 19.66
C ASP A 177 -13.72 -5.31 20.91
N ARG A 178 -13.93 -6.63 21.00
CA ARG A 178 -14.44 -7.29 22.21
C ARG A 178 -13.46 -7.23 23.38
N TYR A 179 -12.17 -7.29 23.09
CA TYR A 179 -11.11 -7.44 24.08
C TYR A 179 -10.04 -6.37 23.88
N LYS A 180 -9.46 -5.91 24.98
CA LYS A 180 -8.36 -4.96 25.00
C LYS A 180 -7.28 -5.47 25.94
N LEU A 181 -6.07 -5.60 25.42
CA LEU A 181 -4.90 -6.08 26.14
C LEU A 181 -3.92 -4.93 26.31
N ASN A 182 -3.34 -4.79 27.51
CA ASN A 182 -2.39 -3.75 27.85
C ASN A 182 -1.21 -4.34 28.64
N THR A 183 -0.09 -3.63 28.68
CA THR A 183 1.05 -3.88 29.56
C THR A 183 1.45 -2.57 30.25
N GLU A 184 2.17 -2.64 31.37
CA GLU A 184 2.69 -1.45 32.05
C GLU A 184 3.77 -0.72 31.21
N LYS A 185 4.51 -1.49 30.40
CA LYS A 185 5.54 -1.02 29.46
C LYS A 185 5.72 -2.04 28.33
N THR A 186 6.47 -1.67 27.30
CA THR A 186 6.80 -2.55 26.16
C THR A 186 8.22 -3.13 26.21
N GLU A 187 9.07 -2.65 27.13
CA GLU A 187 10.47 -3.08 27.26
C GLU A 187 10.75 -3.64 28.65
N TYR A 188 11.31 -4.85 28.71
CA TYR A 188 11.66 -5.55 29.96
C TYR A 188 13.10 -6.08 29.92
N THR A 189 13.70 -6.34 31.09
CA THR A 189 14.93 -7.13 31.21
C THR A 189 14.65 -8.58 31.62
N THR A 190 15.61 -9.47 31.38
CA THR A 190 15.53 -10.92 31.67
C THR A 190 15.31 -11.31 33.15
N ASP A 191 15.33 -10.35 34.06
CA ASP A 191 15.04 -10.49 35.49
C ASP A 191 13.72 -9.81 35.94
N GLU A 192 13.01 -9.12 35.05
CA GLU A 192 11.71 -8.51 35.33
C GLU A 192 10.54 -9.45 34.99
N THR A 193 9.45 -9.34 35.76
CA THR A 193 8.17 -9.95 35.42
C THR A 193 7.41 -9.03 34.45
N VAL A 194 6.92 -9.59 33.35
CA VAL A 194 5.99 -8.92 32.44
C VAL A 194 4.59 -8.98 33.06
N THR A 195 4.04 -7.83 33.42
CA THR A 195 2.62 -7.67 33.82
C THR A 195 1.79 -7.22 32.63
N SER A 196 0.71 -7.94 32.33
CA SER A 196 -0.27 -7.57 31.32
C SER A 196 -1.69 -7.58 31.90
N THR A 197 -2.53 -6.63 31.51
CA THR A 197 -3.95 -6.58 31.91
C THR A 197 -4.85 -6.78 30.70
N LEU A 198 -5.84 -7.65 30.83
CA LEU A 198 -6.90 -7.85 29.84
C LEU A 198 -8.23 -7.28 30.33
N GLN A 199 -8.93 -6.60 29.44
CA GLN A 199 -10.29 -6.10 29.64
C GLN A 199 -11.21 -6.64 28.54
N GLU A 200 -12.47 -6.90 28.89
CA GLU A 200 -13.57 -7.21 27.96
C GLU A 200 -14.51 -6.00 27.88
N TYR A 201 -15.05 -5.74 26.69
CA TYR A 201 -15.91 -4.60 26.44
C TYR A 201 -17.36 -4.87 26.89
N ASP A 202 -17.82 -4.05 27.81
CA ASP A 202 -19.24 -3.93 28.17
C ASP A 202 -19.92 -2.95 27.20
N PHE A 203 -20.41 -3.53 26.10
CA PHE A 203 -21.20 -2.87 25.06
C PHE A 203 -22.54 -2.31 25.56
N THR A 204 -23.03 -2.72 26.75
CA THR A 204 -24.27 -2.16 27.30
C THR A 204 -24.01 -0.76 27.86
N ASN A 205 -22.99 -0.63 28.72
CA ASN A 205 -22.65 0.62 29.40
C ASN A 205 -21.56 1.46 28.69
N ASN A 206 -20.96 0.95 27.60
CA ASN A 206 -19.77 1.52 26.96
C ASN A 206 -18.60 1.66 27.96
N THR A 207 -18.20 0.55 28.58
CA THR A 207 -17.06 0.53 29.52
C THR A 207 -16.16 -0.68 29.28
N TRP A 208 -14.93 -0.62 29.78
CA TRP A 208 -13.99 -1.74 29.78
C TRP A 208 -13.94 -2.35 31.18
N GLN A 209 -14.17 -3.66 31.27
CA GLN A 209 -14.21 -4.41 32.53
C GLN A 209 -13.09 -5.44 32.58
N ASN A 210 -12.39 -5.55 33.69
CA ASN A 210 -11.21 -6.41 33.80
C ASN A 210 -11.61 -7.89 33.68
N LYS A 211 -10.93 -8.63 32.80
CA LYS A 211 -11.33 -9.98 32.39
C LYS A 211 -10.54 -11.04 33.15
N ALA A 212 -11.10 -11.52 34.26
CA ALA A 212 -10.54 -12.64 35.04
C ALA A 212 -10.75 -14.01 34.37
N GLY A 213 -9.90 -14.97 34.69
CA GLY A 213 -10.04 -16.38 34.28
C GLY A 213 -9.78 -16.69 32.81
N GLN A 214 -9.23 -15.74 32.04
CA GLN A 214 -8.89 -15.92 30.63
C GLN A 214 -7.42 -16.33 30.47
N GLU A 215 -7.14 -17.30 29.60
CA GLU A 215 -5.76 -17.63 29.22
C GLU A 215 -5.23 -16.62 28.19
N ILE A 216 -4.03 -16.12 28.49
CA ILE A 216 -3.23 -15.22 27.66
C ILE A 216 -1.91 -15.92 27.37
N LEU A 217 -1.43 -15.83 26.14
CA LEU A 217 -0.19 -16.45 25.67
C LEU A 217 0.92 -15.39 25.54
N LEU A 218 2.16 -15.80 25.75
CA LEU A 218 3.35 -15.09 25.28
C LEU A 218 3.95 -15.93 24.14
N THR A 219 3.91 -15.35 22.95
CA THR A 219 4.21 -15.99 21.66
C THR A 219 5.35 -15.28 20.93
N GLU A 220 5.94 -15.92 19.92
CA GLU A 220 6.67 -15.18 18.90
C GLU A 220 5.70 -14.28 18.10
N PRO A 221 6.19 -13.19 17.47
CA PRO A 221 5.42 -12.43 16.51
C PRO A 221 4.85 -13.34 15.41
N ILE A 222 3.57 -13.16 15.08
CA ILE A 222 2.95 -13.82 13.93
C ILE A 222 3.64 -13.28 12.67
N ALA A 223 4.16 -14.16 11.83
CA ALA A 223 4.76 -13.78 10.55
C ALA A 223 3.68 -13.21 9.62
N SER A 224 4.01 -12.17 8.86
CA SER A 224 3.06 -11.47 7.98
C SER A 224 2.50 -12.32 6.83
N ASP A 225 3.14 -13.46 6.54
CA ASP A 225 2.69 -14.49 5.58
C ASP A 225 1.95 -15.66 6.26
N TYR A 226 1.72 -15.58 7.58
CA TYR A 226 1.17 -16.65 8.43
C TYR A 226 1.96 -17.98 8.36
N SER A 227 3.22 -17.97 7.89
CA SER A 227 4.04 -19.19 7.74
C SER A 227 4.33 -19.92 9.06
N ASN A 228 4.30 -19.20 10.18
CA ASN A 228 4.41 -19.75 11.54
C ASN A 228 3.06 -19.96 12.23
N TRP A 229 1.91 -19.91 11.55
CA TRP A 229 0.61 -20.05 12.21
C TRP A 229 0.26 -21.52 12.57
N PRO A 230 -0.16 -21.82 13.81
CA PRO A 230 -0.23 -20.94 14.99
C PRO A 230 1.17 -20.66 15.60
N PRO A 231 1.45 -19.42 16.01
CA PRO A 231 2.79 -18.97 16.41
C PRO A 231 3.35 -19.77 17.59
N GLN A 232 4.68 -19.92 17.67
CA GLN A 232 5.32 -20.60 18.79
C GLN A 232 4.97 -19.95 20.13
N ILE A 233 4.27 -20.70 20.97
CA ILE A 233 3.96 -20.34 22.36
C ILE A 233 5.18 -20.61 23.24
N PHE A 234 5.69 -19.58 23.92
CA PHE A 234 6.77 -19.72 24.91
C PHE A 234 6.25 -19.96 26.32
N SER A 235 5.14 -19.31 26.68
CA SER A 235 4.43 -19.51 27.95
C SER A 235 2.98 -19.06 27.86
N SER A 236 2.16 -19.48 28.81
CA SER A 236 0.81 -18.94 29.02
C SER A 236 0.58 -18.58 30.47
N SER A 237 -0.39 -17.71 30.72
CA SER A 237 -0.73 -17.20 32.03
C SER A 237 -2.24 -16.90 32.08
N THR A 238 -2.91 -17.29 33.16
CA THR A 238 -4.35 -17.05 33.34
C THR A 238 -4.55 -15.77 34.14
N THR A 239 -5.48 -14.92 33.71
CA THR A 239 -5.76 -13.65 34.39
C THR A 239 -6.37 -13.83 35.77
N ASN A 240 -5.89 -13.04 36.74
CA ASN A 240 -6.42 -12.96 38.10
C ASN A 240 -7.74 -12.16 38.17
N ASP A 241 -8.29 -11.97 39.38
CA ASP A 241 -9.52 -11.19 39.62
C ASP A 241 -9.44 -9.71 39.19
N PHE A 242 -8.22 -9.17 39.02
CA PHE A 242 -7.97 -7.83 38.49
C PHE A 242 -7.72 -7.83 36.96
N GLY A 243 -7.86 -8.96 36.28
CA GLY A 243 -7.58 -9.11 34.85
C GLY A 243 -6.09 -9.19 34.50
N GLU A 244 -5.21 -9.36 35.49
CA GLU A 244 -3.75 -9.33 35.32
C GLU A 244 -3.19 -10.74 35.08
N ALA A 245 -2.33 -10.86 34.09
CA ALA A 245 -1.53 -12.02 33.75
C ALA A 245 -0.03 -11.67 33.88
N TYR A 246 0.76 -12.63 34.34
CA TYR A 246 2.19 -12.45 34.61
C TYR A 246 3.04 -13.47 33.84
N PHE A 247 4.11 -12.99 33.20
CA PHE A 247 5.05 -13.84 32.46
C PHE A 247 6.49 -13.56 32.92
N ASN A 248 7.26 -14.62 33.18
CA ASN A 248 8.69 -14.54 33.44
C ASN A 248 9.41 -15.18 32.25
N GLN A 249 10.25 -14.42 31.53
CA GLN A 249 10.93 -14.87 30.32
C GLN A 249 12.41 -14.51 30.40
N THR A 250 13.26 -15.55 30.40
CA THR A 250 14.72 -15.43 30.58
C THR A 250 15.48 -15.37 29.26
N THR A 251 14.79 -15.48 28.13
CA THR A 251 15.36 -15.37 26.78
C THR A 251 15.10 -13.97 26.22
N THR A 252 16.10 -13.37 25.59
CA THR A 252 15.94 -12.08 24.92
C THR A 252 15.28 -12.22 23.56
N GLY A 253 14.41 -11.28 23.22
CA GLY A 253 13.71 -11.25 21.94
C GLY A 253 12.47 -10.36 21.99
N THR A 254 11.81 -10.23 20.83
CA THR A 254 10.48 -9.61 20.73
C THR A 254 9.43 -10.71 20.80
N TYR A 255 8.36 -10.46 21.55
CA TYR A 255 7.26 -11.39 21.80
C TYR A 255 5.92 -10.67 21.66
N TYR A 256 4.86 -11.41 21.31
CA TYR A 256 3.49 -10.93 21.36
C TYR A 256 2.76 -11.53 22.57
N ILE A 257 2.11 -10.68 23.36
CA ILE A 257 1.14 -11.11 24.37
C ILE A 257 -0.24 -11.14 23.70
N THR A 258 -0.89 -12.30 23.64
CA THR A 258 -2.10 -12.54 22.83
C THR A 258 -3.17 -13.34 23.58
N LEU A 259 -4.41 -13.37 23.07
CA LEU A 259 -5.38 -14.38 23.48
C LEU A 259 -5.06 -15.77 22.92
N ALA A 260 -5.55 -16.82 23.59
CA ALA A 260 -5.20 -18.21 23.28
C ALA A 260 -5.97 -18.83 22.09
N ASN A 261 -7.11 -18.26 21.69
CA ASN A 261 -7.94 -18.82 20.60
C ASN A 261 -7.53 -18.25 19.24
N ASP A 262 -7.56 -16.92 19.14
CA ASP A 262 -7.52 -16.18 17.87
C ASP A 262 -6.26 -15.32 17.72
N TYR A 263 -5.36 -15.34 18.72
CA TYR A 263 -4.13 -14.56 18.84
C TYR A 263 -4.28 -13.02 18.73
N TRP A 264 -5.52 -12.52 18.76
CA TRP A 264 -5.91 -11.11 18.78
C TRP A 264 -6.78 -10.79 20.01
N PRO A 265 -6.70 -9.58 20.61
CA PRO A 265 -5.68 -8.54 20.38
C PRO A 265 -4.28 -8.99 20.80
N SER A 266 -3.26 -8.36 20.22
CA SER A 266 -1.85 -8.61 20.49
C SER A 266 -1.13 -7.34 20.98
N VAL A 267 -0.31 -7.45 22.03
CA VAL A 267 0.64 -6.39 22.43
C VAL A 267 2.07 -6.86 22.26
N THR A 268 2.88 -6.08 21.54
CA THR A 268 4.31 -6.32 21.37
C THR A 268 5.09 -5.94 22.62
N ILE A 269 5.97 -6.84 23.07
CA ILE A 269 6.99 -6.56 24.08
C ILE A 269 8.38 -6.97 23.58
N THR A 270 9.42 -6.33 24.08
CA THR A 270 10.82 -6.69 23.85
C THR A 270 11.52 -6.96 25.18
N ILE A 271 12.30 -8.04 25.24
CA ILE A 271 13.02 -8.47 26.44
C ILE A 271 14.52 -8.48 26.14
N THR A 272 15.29 -7.83 27.01
CA THR A 272 16.73 -7.58 26.84
C THR A 272 17.55 -8.16 28.01
N THR A 273 18.85 -8.42 27.80
CA THR A 273 19.69 -8.95 28.89
C THR A 273 19.89 -7.89 29.97
N THR A 274 19.63 -8.26 31.22
CA THR A 274 19.98 -7.43 32.39
C THR A 274 21.48 -7.14 32.37
N THR A 275 21.87 -5.89 32.13
CA THR A 275 23.29 -5.53 32.08
C THR A 275 23.87 -5.56 33.49
N PRO A 276 24.90 -6.38 33.79
CA PRO A 276 25.49 -6.42 35.11
C PRO A 276 26.33 -5.15 35.33
N THR A 277 25.80 -4.19 36.10
CA THR A 277 26.53 -2.98 36.50
C THR A 277 27.78 -3.35 37.28
N SER A 278 28.92 -3.41 36.60
CA SER A 278 30.22 -3.69 37.22
C SER A 278 30.63 -2.52 38.09
N THR A 279 30.53 -2.67 39.41
CA THR A 279 30.98 -1.68 40.40
C THR A 279 32.50 -1.53 40.38
N GLU A 280 33.02 -0.79 39.40
CA GLU A 280 34.45 -0.59 39.26
C GLU A 280 34.97 0.37 40.34
N ASN A 281 35.81 -0.16 41.24
CA ASN A 281 36.39 0.59 42.34
C ASN A 281 37.44 1.59 41.83
N ASN A 282 37.03 2.81 41.50
CA ASN A 282 37.95 3.93 41.27
C ASN A 282 37.93 4.92 42.45
N ILE A 283 39.14 5.25 42.93
CA ILE A 283 39.37 6.09 44.10
C ILE A 283 39.23 7.56 43.68
N ILE A 284 38.22 8.24 44.20
CA ILE A 284 38.03 9.68 43.96
C ILE A 284 38.83 10.47 45.02
N GLU A 285 39.99 11.00 44.62
CA GLU A 285 40.49 12.22 45.22
C GLU A 285 39.61 13.40 44.78
N ASN A 286 39.37 14.36 45.67
CA ASN A 286 38.55 15.54 45.39
C ASN A 286 39.24 16.47 44.38
N PRO A 287 38.53 16.94 43.35
CA PRO A 287 38.62 18.37 43.05
C PRO A 287 37.27 19.08 42.87
N THR A 288 37.17 20.15 43.64
CA THR A 288 36.29 21.31 43.56
C THR A 288 35.94 21.81 42.14
N SER A 289 34.64 22.08 41.92
CA SER A 289 34.09 23.11 41.01
C SER A 289 34.42 23.06 39.50
N GLY A 290 33.44 22.63 38.69
CA GLY A 290 33.33 22.97 37.27
C GLY A 290 31.92 22.70 36.76
N GLY A 291 31.22 23.73 36.25
CA GLY A 291 29.86 23.57 35.71
C GLY A 291 29.88 23.23 34.22
N GLY A 292 29.10 22.22 33.81
CA GLY A 292 28.97 21.81 32.40
C GLY A 292 27.84 20.81 32.24
N SER A 293 26.62 21.29 31.99
CA SER A 293 25.46 20.43 31.75
C SER A 293 25.45 19.93 30.30
N SER A 294 26.18 18.85 30.03
CA SER A 294 26.04 18.12 28.77
C SER A 294 24.70 17.37 28.77
N ASN A 295 23.75 17.81 27.94
CA ASN A 295 22.63 16.94 27.56
C ASN A 295 23.21 15.72 26.85
N SER A 296 23.14 14.56 27.50
CA SER A 296 23.29 13.27 26.82
C SER A 296 22.01 13.01 26.03
N THR A 297 21.93 13.55 24.81
CA THR A 297 20.96 13.03 23.83
C THR A 297 21.24 11.55 23.64
N ILE A 298 20.19 10.73 23.76
CA ILE A 298 20.28 9.31 23.45
C ILE A 298 20.61 9.20 21.96
N ASP A 299 21.46 8.26 21.56
CA ASP A 299 21.77 8.04 20.16
C ASP A 299 21.00 6.81 19.67
N HIS A 300 19.98 7.05 18.85
CA HIS A 300 19.15 6.01 18.24
C HIS A 300 19.69 5.58 16.87
N SER A 301 20.82 6.16 16.43
CA SER A 301 21.48 5.85 15.15
C SER A 301 21.76 4.36 14.98
N PRO A 302 21.21 3.69 13.94
CA PRO A 302 21.43 2.27 13.74
C PRO A 302 22.89 1.91 13.49
N THR A 303 23.34 0.81 14.11
CA THR A 303 24.72 0.33 13.97
C THR A 303 24.98 -0.23 12.56
N GLN A 304 26.25 -0.29 12.17
CA GLN A 304 26.66 -0.93 10.91
C GLN A 304 26.24 -2.41 10.83
N ILE A 305 26.06 -3.09 11.97
CA ILE A 305 25.54 -4.47 12.02
C ILE A 305 24.07 -4.49 11.59
N GLN A 306 23.22 -3.67 12.22
CA GLN A 306 21.79 -3.55 11.86
C GLN A 306 21.61 -3.15 10.39
N ILE A 307 22.41 -2.20 9.89
CA ILE A 307 22.42 -1.79 8.46
C ILE A 307 22.76 -3.00 7.56
N THR A 308 23.76 -3.79 7.93
CA THR A 308 24.21 -4.94 7.14
C THR A 308 23.18 -6.08 7.18
N GLU A 309 22.53 -6.31 8.33
CA GLU A 309 21.44 -7.28 8.47
C GLU A 309 20.20 -6.86 7.67
N ALA A 310 19.82 -5.58 7.71
CA ALA A 310 18.72 -5.02 6.94
C ALA A 310 18.92 -5.20 5.43
N VAL A 311 20.10 -4.81 4.92
CA VAL A 311 20.48 -5.01 3.51
C VAL A 311 20.42 -6.49 3.12
N ASN A 312 20.97 -7.39 3.95
CA ASN A 312 20.94 -8.83 3.67
C ASN A 312 19.51 -9.39 3.67
N LYS A 313 18.63 -8.95 4.57
CA LYS A 313 17.21 -9.33 4.57
C LYS A 313 16.54 -8.91 3.26
N ILE A 314 16.64 -7.65 2.87
CA ILE A 314 16.01 -7.10 1.64
C ILE A 314 16.53 -7.81 0.38
N LEU A 315 17.86 -7.99 0.26
CA LEU A 315 18.47 -8.65 -0.90
C LEU A 315 18.19 -10.16 -0.95
N ASN A 316 17.88 -10.80 0.17
CA ASN A 316 17.38 -12.18 0.20
C ASN A 316 15.88 -12.25 -0.12
N TYR A 317 15.08 -11.29 0.35
CA TYR A 317 13.67 -11.17 -0.01
C TYR A 317 13.50 -11.02 -1.52
N PHE A 318 14.27 -10.15 -2.19
CA PHE A 318 14.26 -10.04 -3.66
C PHE A 318 14.54 -11.38 -4.38
N LYS A 319 15.38 -12.25 -3.80
CA LYS A 319 15.66 -13.59 -4.36
C LYS A 319 14.49 -14.57 -4.18
N THR A 320 13.60 -14.38 -3.20
CA THR A 320 12.39 -15.21 -3.06
C THR A 320 11.25 -14.74 -3.98
N GLN A 321 11.27 -13.47 -4.39
CA GLN A 321 10.28 -12.87 -5.30
C GLN A 321 10.66 -12.96 -6.79
N GLN A 322 11.67 -13.75 -7.14
CA GLN A 322 12.16 -13.86 -8.52
C GLN A 322 11.39 -14.93 -9.32
N ASN A 323 10.70 -14.52 -10.37
CA ASN A 323 9.93 -15.36 -11.28
C ASN A 323 10.81 -16.29 -12.14
N GLU A 324 10.20 -17.29 -12.79
CA GLU A 324 10.90 -18.24 -13.66
C GLU A 324 11.57 -17.58 -14.89
N ASP A 325 11.10 -16.40 -15.35
CA ASP A 325 11.73 -15.63 -16.43
C ASP A 325 12.92 -14.76 -15.96
N GLY A 326 13.19 -14.74 -14.66
CA GLY A 326 14.23 -13.91 -14.03
C GLY A 326 13.72 -12.57 -13.48
N SER A 327 12.49 -12.16 -13.78
CA SER A 327 11.90 -10.90 -13.31
C SER A 327 11.61 -10.87 -11.82
N ILE A 328 11.49 -9.67 -11.25
CA ILE A 328 10.98 -9.43 -9.89
C ILE A 328 9.85 -8.42 -10.00
N LEU A 329 8.62 -8.90 -9.76
CA LEU A 329 7.33 -8.23 -9.95
C LEU A 329 7.02 -7.77 -11.40
N ASP A 330 7.80 -6.83 -11.92
CA ASP A 330 7.59 -6.14 -13.21
C ASP A 330 8.91 -5.56 -13.75
N GLY A 331 8.93 -5.01 -14.97
CA GLY A 331 10.12 -4.39 -15.57
C GLY A 331 10.63 -3.15 -14.84
N GLY A 332 9.71 -2.31 -14.37
CA GLY A 332 9.98 -1.16 -13.51
C GLY A 332 10.74 -1.56 -12.25
N THR A 333 10.19 -2.52 -11.52
CA THR A 333 10.72 -3.03 -10.25
C THR A 333 11.99 -3.85 -10.43
N SER A 334 12.09 -4.68 -11.47
CA SER A 334 13.29 -5.47 -11.78
C SER A 334 14.54 -4.60 -11.97
N ASP A 335 14.41 -3.46 -12.65
CA ASP A 335 15.51 -2.51 -12.86
C ASP A 335 15.97 -1.84 -11.56
N TRP A 336 15.04 -1.45 -10.68
CA TRP A 336 15.37 -0.91 -9.36
C TRP A 336 16.03 -1.94 -8.44
N VAL A 337 15.57 -3.19 -8.50
CA VAL A 337 16.17 -4.30 -7.76
C VAL A 337 17.56 -4.66 -8.30
N ALA A 338 17.79 -4.58 -9.61
CA ALA A 338 19.12 -4.72 -10.20
C ALA A 338 20.09 -3.62 -9.71
N MET A 339 19.62 -2.38 -9.58
CA MET A 339 20.38 -1.30 -8.93
C MET A 339 20.65 -1.57 -7.44
N SER A 340 19.68 -2.13 -6.70
CA SER A 340 19.86 -2.55 -5.30
C SER A 340 20.91 -3.66 -5.13
N PHE A 341 20.95 -4.66 -6.02
CA PHE A 341 22.04 -5.65 -6.03
C PHE A 341 23.38 -5.02 -6.39
N GLY A 342 23.40 -4.11 -7.37
CA GLY A 342 24.59 -3.35 -7.76
C GLY A 342 25.18 -2.50 -6.63
N ALA A 343 24.34 -1.89 -5.78
CA ALA A 343 24.78 -1.15 -4.59
C ALA A 343 25.64 -2.02 -3.64
N ASN A 344 25.30 -3.32 -3.55
CA ASN A 344 25.98 -4.33 -2.76
C ASN A 344 27.04 -5.12 -3.59
N GLY A 345 27.42 -4.64 -4.78
CA GLY A 345 28.44 -5.29 -5.62
C GLY A 345 28.03 -6.64 -6.22
N GLN A 346 26.75 -7.02 -6.18
CA GLN A 346 26.23 -8.24 -6.79
C GLN A 346 25.77 -7.95 -8.23
N TYR A 347 26.28 -8.69 -9.21
CA TYR A 347 25.84 -8.56 -10.61
C TYR A 347 24.50 -9.26 -10.82
N ALA A 348 23.56 -8.63 -11.53
CA ALA A 348 22.23 -9.21 -11.80
C ALA A 348 22.28 -10.58 -12.54
N LYS A 349 23.39 -10.91 -13.23
CA LYS A 349 23.63 -12.22 -13.86
C LYS A 349 23.84 -13.37 -12.87
N ASP A 350 24.24 -13.06 -11.64
CA ASP A 350 24.46 -14.02 -10.56
C ASP A 350 23.22 -14.12 -9.64
N ILE A 351 22.19 -13.30 -9.90
CA ILE A 351 20.89 -13.31 -9.23
C ILE A 351 19.94 -14.17 -10.07
N LYS A 352 19.90 -15.47 -9.79
CA LYS A 352 19.20 -16.48 -10.59
C LYS A 352 18.01 -17.09 -9.85
N ASN A 353 16.93 -17.31 -10.59
CA ASN A 353 15.82 -18.15 -10.14
C ASN A 353 16.31 -19.60 -9.95
N SER A 354 15.96 -20.20 -8.81
CA SER A 354 16.47 -21.50 -8.37
C SER A 354 15.92 -22.72 -9.13
N ILE A 355 14.93 -22.52 -10.00
CA ILE A 355 14.25 -23.57 -10.78
C ILE A 355 14.65 -23.47 -12.26
N SER A 356 14.65 -22.26 -12.84
CA SER A 356 14.87 -22.06 -14.28
C SER A 356 16.30 -21.72 -14.67
N ASP A 357 17.17 -21.35 -13.72
CA ASP A 357 18.52 -20.80 -13.94
C ASP A 357 18.56 -19.46 -14.70
N ASN A 358 17.41 -18.89 -15.09
CA ASN A 358 17.32 -17.54 -15.65
C ASN A 358 17.71 -16.49 -14.59
N SER A 359 18.49 -15.48 -14.99
CA SER A 359 18.94 -14.40 -14.11
C SER A 359 18.13 -13.11 -14.25
N LEU A 360 18.23 -12.23 -13.25
CA LEU A 360 17.67 -10.88 -13.30
C LEU A 360 18.25 -10.08 -14.46
N TYR A 361 19.53 -10.32 -14.80
CA TYR A 361 20.16 -9.78 -16.00
C TYR A 361 19.51 -10.27 -17.29
N ASP A 362 19.19 -11.57 -17.40
CA ASP A 362 18.57 -12.13 -18.61
C ASP A 362 17.18 -11.51 -18.86
N TYR A 363 16.41 -11.27 -17.80
CA TYR A 363 15.14 -10.56 -17.90
C TYR A 363 15.33 -9.10 -18.36
N ILE A 364 16.09 -8.28 -17.63
CA ILE A 364 16.23 -6.85 -17.96
C ILE A 364 16.89 -6.65 -19.34
N TYR A 365 17.96 -7.40 -19.65
CA TYR A 365 18.65 -7.27 -20.94
C TYR A 365 17.72 -7.59 -22.12
N ASN A 366 16.75 -8.49 -21.95
CA ASN A 366 15.76 -8.82 -22.98
C ASN A 366 14.39 -8.11 -22.80
N TYR A 367 14.25 -7.20 -21.81
CA TYR A 367 12.98 -6.56 -21.47
C TYR A 367 12.33 -5.84 -22.65
N ASN A 368 11.00 -6.01 -22.74
CA ASN A 368 10.18 -5.53 -23.83
C ASN A 368 9.39 -4.27 -23.44
N PHE A 369 9.84 -3.12 -23.93
CA PHE A 369 9.20 -1.81 -23.75
C PHE A 369 7.85 -1.62 -24.48
N THR A 370 7.19 -2.69 -24.92
CA THR A 370 5.76 -2.66 -25.29
C THR A 370 4.86 -3.23 -24.19
N ASP A 371 5.40 -3.48 -22.99
CA ASP A 371 4.60 -3.91 -21.84
C ASP A 371 3.66 -2.77 -21.37
N PRO A 372 2.36 -3.03 -21.14
CA PRO A 372 1.40 -2.00 -20.76
C PRO A 372 1.61 -1.41 -19.35
N SER A 373 2.46 -2.00 -18.51
CA SER A 373 2.87 -1.41 -17.22
C SER A 373 3.82 -0.21 -17.39
N GLU A 374 4.53 -0.12 -18.52
CA GLU A 374 5.54 0.92 -18.77
C GLU A 374 4.91 2.25 -19.25
N MET A 375 4.16 2.90 -18.35
CA MET A 375 3.35 4.09 -18.68
C MET A 375 4.15 5.34 -19.09
N ASN A 376 5.46 5.38 -18.83
CA ASN A 376 6.32 6.49 -19.26
C ASN A 376 7.69 6.03 -19.79
N LEU A 377 7.76 5.80 -21.10
CA LEU A 377 8.98 5.37 -21.79
C LEU A 377 10.18 6.32 -21.63
N CYS A 378 9.95 7.63 -21.46
CA CYS A 378 11.04 8.61 -21.36
C CYS A 378 11.68 8.67 -19.96
N ALA A 379 11.01 8.14 -18.93
CA ALA A 379 11.63 7.76 -17.66
C ALA A 379 12.17 6.31 -17.68
N ALA A 380 11.49 5.41 -18.40
CA ALA A 380 11.86 3.99 -18.50
C ALA A 380 13.23 3.76 -19.14
N TYR A 381 13.49 4.33 -20.32
CA TYR A 381 14.75 4.11 -21.03
C TYR A 381 15.97 4.60 -20.21
N PRO A 382 15.95 5.78 -19.55
CA PRO A 382 16.96 6.17 -18.57
C PRO A 382 17.13 5.18 -17.41
N ARG A 383 16.04 4.85 -16.71
CA ARG A 383 16.02 3.92 -15.56
C ARG A 383 16.64 2.57 -15.92
N HIS A 384 16.34 2.06 -17.11
CA HIS A 384 16.87 0.81 -17.62
C HIS A 384 18.35 0.88 -18.03
N ILE A 385 18.82 2.02 -18.57
CA ILE A 385 20.27 2.27 -18.75
C ILE A 385 20.99 2.16 -17.40
N LEU A 386 20.44 2.78 -16.34
CA LEU A 386 21.03 2.72 -15.00
C LEU A 386 21.08 1.29 -14.45
N ALA A 387 20.00 0.51 -14.60
CA ALA A 387 19.96 -0.89 -14.17
C ALA A 387 20.96 -1.79 -14.91
N LEU A 388 21.13 -1.60 -16.22
CA LEU A 388 22.13 -2.32 -17.01
C LEU A 388 23.57 -1.95 -16.60
N LEU A 389 23.86 -0.67 -16.34
CA LEU A 389 25.16 -0.24 -15.82
C LEU A 389 25.44 -0.77 -14.41
N ALA A 390 24.43 -0.78 -13.54
CA ALA A 390 24.51 -1.42 -12.22
C ALA A 390 24.66 -2.95 -12.30
N SER A 391 24.27 -3.54 -13.44
CA SER A 391 24.47 -4.96 -13.74
C SER A 391 25.80 -5.29 -14.42
N GLY A 392 26.69 -4.30 -14.62
CA GLY A 392 28.02 -4.50 -15.24
C GLY A 392 28.01 -4.60 -16.77
N VAL A 393 27.00 -4.03 -17.44
CA VAL A 393 26.97 -3.89 -18.91
C VAL A 393 27.86 -2.71 -19.34
N THR A 394 28.58 -2.84 -20.47
CA THR A 394 29.43 -1.76 -20.96
C THR A 394 28.61 -0.59 -21.53
N LYS A 395 29.11 0.64 -21.39
CA LYS A 395 28.55 1.84 -22.06
C LYS A 395 28.51 1.74 -23.59
N THR A 396 29.27 0.79 -24.15
CA THR A 396 29.40 0.48 -25.58
C THR A 396 28.50 -0.67 -26.04
N ASP A 397 27.72 -1.28 -25.15
CA ASP A 397 26.81 -2.38 -25.50
C ASP A 397 25.69 -1.92 -26.44
N ASN A 398 25.25 -2.79 -27.35
CA ASN A 398 24.22 -2.45 -28.33
C ASN A 398 22.86 -2.09 -27.70
N LYS A 399 22.46 -2.73 -26.59
CA LYS A 399 21.23 -2.40 -25.84
C LYS A 399 21.36 -1.00 -25.21
N ILE A 400 22.51 -0.69 -24.60
CA ILE A 400 22.80 0.64 -24.05
C ILE A 400 22.80 1.72 -25.15
N VAL A 401 23.42 1.45 -26.30
CA VAL A 401 23.47 2.39 -27.43
C VAL A 401 22.10 2.63 -28.04
N ASP A 402 21.26 1.60 -28.21
CA ASP A 402 19.87 1.72 -28.64
C ASP A 402 19.03 2.57 -27.67
N LEU A 403 19.13 2.31 -26.35
CA LEU A 403 18.42 3.08 -25.33
C LEU A 403 18.89 4.53 -25.26
N LYS A 404 20.19 4.79 -25.39
CA LYS A 404 20.74 6.14 -25.51
C LYS A 404 20.13 6.87 -26.73
N ASN A 405 20.09 6.19 -27.87
CA ASN A 405 19.47 6.73 -29.09
C ASN A 405 17.95 6.92 -28.96
N LYS A 406 17.28 6.24 -28.02
CA LYS A 406 15.86 6.44 -27.70
C LYS A 406 15.61 7.68 -26.84
N ILE A 407 16.47 7.97 -25.87
CA ILE A 407 16.35 9.16 -25.02
C ILE A 407 16.80 10.45 -25.72
N THR A 408 17.80 10.38 -26.61
CA THR A 408 18.29 11.58 -27.32
C THR A 408 17.56 11.91 -28.63
N ASN A 409 16.40 11.29 -28.92
CA ASN A 409 15.66 11.51 -30.18
C ASN A 409 14.34 12.25 -29.99
N GLU A 410 13.72 12.61 -31.12
CA GLU A 410 12.47 13.38 -31.22
C GLU A 410 11.24 12.73 -30.55
N ASN A 411 11.31 11.53 -29.96
CA ASN A 411 10.23 10.98 -29.15
C ASN A 411 10.33 11.37 -27.66
N CYS A 412 11.53 11.59 -27.13
CA CYS A 412 11.76 11.96 -25.72
C CYS A 412 12.37 13.35 -25.54
N TYR A 413 12.88 13.99 -26.60
CA TYR A 413 13.35 15.37 -26.58
C TYR A 413 12.73 16.15 -27.74
N GLN A 414 11.82 17.08 -27.44
CA GLN A 414 11.11 17.91 -28.42
C GLN A 414 11.03 19.37 -27.94
N ASN A 415 11.21 20.33 -28.86
CA ASN A 415 10.97 21.75 -28.60
C ASN A 415 11.71 22.31 -27.36
N SER A 416 12.92 21.81 -27.07
CA SER A 416 13.71 22.12 -25.86
C SER A 416 13.05 21.70 -24.53
N LEU A 417 12.24 20.64 -24.56
CA LEU A 417 11.71 19.93 -23.39
C LEU A 417 12.04 18.43 -23.49
N TYR A 418 12.22 17.77 -22.35
CA TYR A 418 12.37 16.33 -22.25
C TYR A 418 11.11 15.68 -21.67
N GLY A 419 10.77 14.46 -22.12
CA GLY A 419 9.76 13.61 -21.51
C GLY A 419 8.34 14.21 -21.40
N GLN A 420 7.69 13.95 -20.25
CA GLN A 420 6.36 14.45 -19.90
C GLN A 420 6.45 15.66 -18.96
N THR A 421 5.34 16.40 -18.80
CA THR A 421 5.27 17.58 -17.92
C THR A 421 5.65 17.25 -16.47
N GLY A 422 6.72 17.87 -15.98
CA GLY A 422 7.31 17.68 -14.66
C GLY A 422 8.83 17.76 -14.77
N ILE A 423 9.56 17.18 -13.82
CA ILE A 423 11.03 17.03 -13.90
C ILE A 423 11.52 15.60 -13.65
N ASN A 424 10.61 14.64 -13.36
CA ASN A 424 10.95 13.24 -13.11
C ASN A 424 11.77 12.63 -14.27
N ASP A 425 11.39 12.97 -15.50
CA ASP A 425 11.98 12.43 -16.71
C ASP A 425 13.36 13.05 -16.95
N ASP A 426 13.48 14.37 -16.76
CA ASP A 426 14.72 15.16 -16.78
C ASP A 426 15.76 14.66 -15.76
N ILE A 427 15.35 14.33 -14.54
CA ILE A 427 16.22 13.78 -13.47
C ILE A 427 16.92 12.50 -13.94
N PHE A 428 16.14 11.53 -14.44
CA PHE A 428 16.72 10.26 -14.88
C PHE A 428 17.47 10.40 -16.22
N ALA A 429 17.01 11.27 -17.12
CA ALA A 429 17.73 11.61 -18.34
C ALA A 429 19.12 12.21 -18.04
N LEU A 430 19.21 13.14 -17.08
CA LEU A 430 20.47 13.70 -16.62
C LEU A 430 21.38 12.62 -16.05
N LEU A 431 20.89 11.82 -15.08
CA LEU A 431 21.64 10.71 -14.49
C LEU A 431 22.18 9.75 -15.54
N SER A 432 21.34 9.28 -16.48
CA SER A 432 21.71 8.29 -17.48
C SER A 432 22.64 8.84 -18.57
N LEU A 433 22.41 10.06 -19.08
CA LEU A 433 23.30 10.68 -20.06
C LEU A 433 24.67 11.00 -19.44
N SER A 434 24.71 11.51 -18.21
CA SER A 434 25.95 11.68 -17.43
C SER A 434 26.64 10.35 -17.15
N ALA A 435 25.90 9.28 -16.87
CA ALA A 435 26.45 7.94 -16.66
C ALA A 435 27.09 7.36 -17.94
N LEU A 436 26.55 7.69 -19.11
CA LEU A 436 27.06 7.30 -20.42
C LEU A 436 28.18 8.20 -20.96
N ASP A 437 28.67 9.16 -20.18
CA ASP A 437 29.67 10.17 -20.56
C ASP A 437 29.26 10.95 -21.84
N TYR A 438 27.96 11.29 -21.94
CA TYR A 438 27.43 12.14 -23.01
C TYR A 438 27.98 13.57 -22.91
N ASP A 439 27.93 14.34 -24.01
CA ASP A 439 28.45 15.72 -24.00
C ASP A 439 27.62 16.61 -23.06
N ILE A 440 28.26 16.99 -21.94
CA ILE A 440 27.69 17.79 -20.87
C ILE A 440 27.39 19.24 -21.30
N ASN A 441 27.90 19.67 -22.46
CA ASN A 441 27.65 20.98 -23.07
C ASN A 441 26.54 20.94 -24.15
N SER A 442 25.97 19.77 -24.42
CA SER A 442 24.94 19.61 -25.45
C SER A 442 23.62 20.28 -25.06
N GLN A 443 22.85 20.73 -26.07
CA GLN A 443 21.60 21.47 -25.85
C GLN A 443 20.59 20.68 -25.00
N ILE A 444 20.48 19.36 -25.20
CA ILE A 444 19.61 18.50 -24.39
C ILE A 444 19.96 18.52 -22.90
N ILE A 445 21.25 18.49 -22.53
CA ILE A 445 21.70 18.60 -21.13
C ILE A 445 21.44 20.00 -20.57
N SER A 446 21.67 21.03 -21.38
CA SER A 446 21.36 22.42 -21.00
C SER A 446 19.87 22.61 -20.72
N ASP A 447 19.01 22.13 -21.61
CA ASP A 447 17.56 22.23 -21.50
C ASP A 447 17.04 21.46 -20.28
N ILE A 448 17.42 20.18 -20.12
CA ILE A 448 17.13 19.34 -18.95
C ILE A 448 17.49 20.05 -17.63
N LYS A 449 18.71 20.61 -17.55
CA LYS A 449 19.15 21.36 -16.35
C LYS A 449 18.29 22.60 -16.11
N ASN A 450 17.95 23.34 -17.17
CA ASN A 450 17.14 24.55 -17.07
C ASN A 450 15.69 24.23 -16.66
N THR A 451 15.11 23.13 -17.14
CA THR A 451 13.79 22.61 -16.69
C THR A 451 13.83 22.31 -15.19
N ILE A 452 14.81 21.50 -14.75
CA ILE A 452 15.01 21.18 -13.32
C ILE A 452 15.16 22.46 -12.49
N PHE A 453 16.04 23.40 -12.89
CA PHE A 453 16.23 24.66 -12.16
C PHE A 453 14.96 25.53 -12.10
N SER A 454 14.09 25.46 -13.11
CA SER A 454 12.85 26.24 -13.17
C SER A 454 11.72 25.72 -12.26
N ASP A 455 11.84 24.47 -11.79
CA ASP A 455 10.89 23.82 -10.88
C ASP A 455 11.20 24.10 -9.38
N GLN A 456 12.39 24.64 -9.05
CA GLN A 456 12.73 24.92 -7.65
C GLN A 456 11.85 26.01 -7.05
N ASN A 457 11.09 25.64 -6.01
CA ASN A 457 10.26 26.55 -5.23
C ASN A 457 11.09 27.48 -4.32
N SER A 458 10.44 28.55 -3.83
CA SER A 458 11.08 29.57 -3.00
C SER A 458 11.53 29.11 -1.61
N ASP A 459 11.09 27.93 -1.17
CA ASP A 459 11.54 27.22 0.03
C ASP A 459 12.75 26.31 -0.24
N GLY A 460 13.11 26.09 -1.51
CA GLY A 460 14.17 25.21 -1.96
C GLY A 460 13.72 23.83 -2.46
N ALA A 461 12.43 23.49 -2.32
CA ALA A 461 11.89 22.21 -2.76
C ALA A 461 11.87 22.08 -4.29
N PHE A 462 12.00 20.85 -4.78
CA PHE A 462 11.55 20.46 -6.13
C PHE A 462 10.22 19.73 -6.05
N THR A 463 9.55 19.54 -7.20
CA THR A 463 8.16 19.09 -7.25
C THR A 463 7.92 17.80 -8.03
N TRP A 464 7.05 16.96 -7.48
CA TRP A 464 6.42 15.88 -8.21
C TRP A 464 5.06 16.37 -8.72
N THR A 465 4.95 16.62 -10.03
CA THR A 465 3.75 17.15 -10.69
C THR A 465 3.21 18.50 -10.15
N GLY A 466 4.08 19.31 -9.54
CA GLY A 466 3.72 20.58 -8.90
C GLY A 466 3.54 20.53 -7.38
N TYR A 467 3.67 19.35 -6.75
CA TYR A 467 3.66 19.18 -5.31
C TYR A 467 5.10 19.09 -4.77
N PRO A 468 5.54 19.96 -3.85
CA PRO A 468 6.91 19.92 -3.31
C PRO A 468 7.12 18.66 -2.45
N GLY A 469 8.24 17.96 -2.66
CA GLY A 469 8.53 16.69 -1.99
C GLY A 469 10.01 16.49 -1.65
N ALA A 470 10.28 15.82 -0.52
CA ALA A 470 11.64 15.50 -0.08
C ALA A 470 12.29 14.37 -0.92
N ASP A 471 11.45 13.48 -1.46
CA ASP A 471 11.80 12.43 -2.40
C ASP A 471 12.41 13.01 -3.69
N VAL A 472 11.65 13.83 -4.41
CA VAL A 472 12.07 14.47 -5.66
C VAL A 472 13.22 15.45 -5.40
N THR A 473 13.22 16.15 -4.25
CA THR A 473 14.33 17.03 -3.88
C THR A 473 15.63 16.25 -3.68
N GLY A 474 15.60 15.08 -3.03
CA GLY A 474 16.75 14.20 -2.90
C GLY A 474 17.26 13.65 -4.23
N ALA A 475 16.34 13.22 -5.10
CA ALA A 475 16.67 12.73 -6.44
C ALA A 475 17.29 13.83 -7.33
N VAL A 476 16.79 15.07 -7.25
CA VAL A 476 17.38 16.23 -7.95
C VAL A 476 18.78 16.54 -7.42
N ILE A 477 18.98 16.58 -6.10
CA ILE A 477 20.33 16.80 -5.52
C ILE A 477 21.30 15.74 -6.08
N ASN A 478 20.92 14.47 -6.05
CA ASN A 478 21.77 13.39 -6.56
C ASN A 478 22.05 13.54 -8.07
N ALA A 479 21.06 13.88 -8.90
CA ALA A 479 21.25 14.06 -10.34
C ALA A 479 22.13 15.26 -10.68
N LEU A 480 21.96 16.38 -9.97
CA LEU A 480 22.75 17.60 -10.19
C LEU A 480 24.19 17.47 -9.67
N ASP A 481 24.41 16.83 -8.52
CA ASP A 481 25.74 16.52 -7.99
C ASP A 481 26.52 15.59 -8.94
N TYR A 482 25.88 14.49 -9.37
CA TYR A 482 26.51 13.59 -10.33
C TYR A 482 26.79 14.28 -11.67
N GLY A 483 25.89 15.14 -12.13
CA GLY A 483 26.12 16.00 -13.29
C GLY A 483 27.32 16.93 -13.08
N GLN A 484 27.47 17.54 -11.90
CA GLN A 484 28.61 18.39 -11.55
C GLN A 484 29.92 17.59 -11.52
N SER A 485 29.92 16.33 -11.06
CA SER A 485 31.07 15.42 -11.17
C SER A 485 31.52 15.15 -12.61
N LYS A 486 30.63 15.35 -13.60
CA LYS A 486 30.88 15.28 -15.05
C LYS A 486 31.20 16.63 -15.68
N GLY A 487 31.29 17.70 -14.89
CA GLY A 487 31.60 19.05 -15.36
C GLY A 487 30.38 19.93 -15.67
N LEU A 488 29.16 19.54 -15.27
CA LEU A 488 27.99 20.40 -15.42
C LEU A 488 28.08 21.60 -14.47
N SER A 489 27.91 22.81 -15.01
CA SER A 489 27.89 24.03 -14.19
C SER A 489 26.56 24.18 -13.46
N ILE A 490 26.61 24.03 -12.12
CA ILE A 490 25.49 24.14 -11.18
C ILE A 490 25.67 25.38 -10.30
N GLU A 491 24.61 26.17 -10.16
CA GLU A 491 24.54 27.29 -9.19
C GLU A 491 24.53 26.73 -7.76
N SER A 492 25.49 27.11 -6.92
CA SER A 492 25.63 26.54 -5.57
C SER A 492 24.45 26.86 -4.63
N SER A 493 23.70 27.92 -4.93
CA SER A 493 22.44 28.26 -4.28
C SER A 493 21.36 27.18 -4.46
N VAL A 494 21.29 26.53 -5.62
CA VAL A 494 20.26 25.52 -5.94
C VAL A 494 20.37 24.32 -4.99
N ILE A 495 21.58 23.76 -4.87
CA ILE A 495 21.89 22.65 -3.93
C ILE A 495 21.74 23.11 -2.47
N THR A 496 22.19 24.32 -2.14
CA THR A 496 22.08 24.86 -0.78
C THR A 496 20.63 25.01 -0.34
N ASN A 497 19.76 25.54 -1.21
CA ASN A 497 18.33 25.69 -0.95
C ASN A 497 17.65 24.31 -0.82
N ALA A 498 17.95 23.38 -1.72
CA ALA A 498 17.42 22.01 -1.68
C ALA A 498 17.78 21.28 -0.37
N LYS A 499 19.03 21.40 0.08
CA LYS A 499 19.45 20.87 1.40
C LYS A 499 18.75 21.58 2.56
N ASN A 500 18.59 22.90 2.50
CA ASN A 500 17.88 23.66 3.54
C ASN A 500 16.41 23.24 3.64
N TYR A 501 15.75 22.98 2.51
CA TYR A 501 14.40 22.40 2.48
C TYR A 501 14.38 21.05 3.22
N LEU A 502 15.23 20.09 2.82
CA LEU A 502 15.32 18.77 3.48
C LEU A 502 15.59 18.88 4.99
N LYS A 503 16.50 19.76 5.43
CA LYS A 503 16.75 20.02 6.86
C LYS A 503 15.54 20.61 7.59
N SER A 504 14.71 21.39 6.91
CA SER A 504 13.52 22.04 7.49
C SER A 504 12.28 21.14 7.52
N THR A 505 12.25 20.09 6.70
CA THR A 505 11.13 19.13 6.59
C THR A 505 11.42 17.77 7.21
N GLN A 506 12.61 17.56 7.78
CA GLN A 506 12.97 16.33 8.48
C GLN A 506 12.10 16.18 9.75
N LEU A 507 11.44 15.03 9.89
CA LEU A 507 10.60 14.70 11.03
C LEU A 507 11.45 14.22 12.21
N SER A 508 10.88 14.14 13.42
CA SER A 508 11.67 13.97 14.66
C SER A 508 12.28 12.56 14.82
N ASP A 509 11.66 11.57 14.18
CA ASP A 509 12.14 10.21 13.90
C ASP A 509 13.29 10.15 12.88
N GLY A 510 13.72 11.30 12.36
CA GLY A 510 14.83 11.45 11.42
C GLY A 510 14.45 11.26 9.95
N GLY A 511 13.19 11.00 9.62
CA GLY A 511 12.74 10.71 8.26
C GLY A 511 12.07 11.86 7.52
N TRP A 512 11.46 11.50 6.39
CA TRP A 512 10.55 12.35 5.61
C TRP A 512 9.34 11.53 5.13
N GLY A 513 8.23 12.23 4.92
CA GLY A 513 6.98 11.70 4.37
C GLY A 513 5.85 12.72 4.53
N TYR A 514 4.61 12.36 4.20
CA TYR A 514 3.45 13.24 4.41
C TYR A 514 2.91 13.09 5.83
N GLU A 515 3.19 14.07 6.70
CA GLU A 515 2.86 14.14 8.15
C GLU A 515 3.50 13.03 9.04
N THR A 516 3.76 11.85 8.48
CA THR A 516 4.52 10.73 9.05
C THR A 516 5.63 10.30 8.11
N SER A 517 6.74 9.79 8.62
CA SER A 517 7.87 9.36 7.78
C SER A 517 7.60 8.02 7.09
N ASP A 518 8.05 7.89 5.83
CA ASP A 518 7.92 6.67 5.03
C ASP A 518 9.25 6.26 4.39
N VAL A 519 9.33 4.99 3.98
CA VAL A 519 10.55 4.36 3.48
C VAL A 519 10.94 4.86 2.09
N LEU A 520 9.98 5.16 1.21
CA LEU A 520 10.24 5.68 -0.15
C LEU A 520 10.86 7.07 -0.06
N THR A 521 10.15 8.00 0.60
CA THR A 521 10.54 9.40 0.70
C THR A 521 11.86 9.54 1.45
N THR A 522 12.03 8.81 2.55
CA THR A 522 13.30 8.82 3.30
C THR A 522 14.44 8.22 2.49
N SER A 523 14.22 7.12 1.76
CA SER A 523 15.27 6.54 0.89
C SER A 523 15.74 7.51 -0.19
N TRP A 524 14.81 8.22 -0.85
CA TRP A 524 15.14 9.16 -1.92
C TRP A 524 15.79 10.44 -1.39
N ALA A 525 15.34 10.98 -0.25
CA ALA A 525 16.01 12.08 0.44
C ALA A 525 17.46 11.72 0.79
N MET A 526 17.69 10.50 1.29
CA MET A 526 19.03 9.98 1.60
C MET A 526 19.97 9.91 0.38
N LEU A 527 19.48 9.53 -0.82
CA LEU A 527 20.30 9.54 -2.04
C LEU A 527 20.88 10.93 -2.34
N GLY A 528 20.11 11.98 -2.07
CA GLY A 528 20.58 13.37 -2.16
C GLY A 528 21.67 13.66 -1.12
N ILE A 529 21.42 13.31 0.15
CA ILE A 529 22.34 13.53 1.28
C ILE A 529 23.68 12.81 1.08
N ASP A 530 23.65 11.52 0.73
CA ASP A 530 24.83 10.71 0.46
C ASP A 530 25.64 11.25 -0.75
N SER A 531 24.99 11.87 -1.74
CA SER A 531 25.69 12.47 -2.90
C SER A 531 26.52 13.69 -2.52
N LEU A 532 26.03 14.50 -1.58
CA LEU A 532 26.78 15.62 -1.01
C LEU A 532 27.90 15.16 -0.05
N ASN A 533 28.10 13.85 0.11
CA ASN A 533 29.07 13.23 1.01
C ASN A 533 28.89 13.64 2.49
N GLU A 534 27.67 14.00 2.90
CA GLU A 534 27.37 14.35 4.29
C GLU A 534 27.15 13.09 5.14
N SER A 535 27.53 13.13 6.42
CA SER A 535 27.29 12.00 7.32
C SER A 535 25.83 11.98 7.74
N MET A 536 25.18 10.81 7.78
CA MET A 536 23.85 10.68 8.39
C MET A 536 23.85 11.06 9.88
N LEU A 537 25.01 11.10 10.55
CA LEU A 537 25.15 11.66 11.90
C LEU A 537 24.94 13.19 11.95
N ASP A 538 25.25 13.91 10.85
CA ASP A 538 24.95 15.35 10.69
C ASP A 538 23.46 15.59 10.42
N TRP A 539 22.71 14.52 10.12
CA TRP A 539 21.25 14.47 9.94
C TRP A 539 20.55 13.79 11.14
N LYS A 540 21.20 13.77 12.30
CA LYS A 540 20.58 13.34 13.55
C LYS A 540 19.71 14.44 14.15
N THR A 541 18.49 14.10 14.55
CA THR A 541 17.51 15.01 15.16
C THR A 541 17.86 15.33 16.62
N SER A 542 17.15 16.29 17.22
CA SER A 542 17.26 16.56 18.67
C SER A 542 16.81 15.40 19.55
N GLU A 543 16.04 14.46 18.99
CA GLU A 543 15.57 13.25 19.67
C GLU A 543 16.54 12.08 19.51
N GLY A 544 17.56 12.21 18.64
CA GLY A 544 18.65 11.25 18.51
C GLY A 544 18.53 10.26 17.36
N TYR A 545 17.49 10.37 16.54
CA TYR A 545 17.26 9.53 15.36
C TYR A 545 17.89 10.13 14.11
N ASN A 546 18.24 9.30 13.12
CA ASN A 546 18.73 9.75 11.81
C ASN A 546 18.00 8.99 10.68
N PRO A 547 18.13 9.39 9.40
CA PRO A 547 17.35 8.80 8.29
C PRO A 547 17.38 7.27 8.18
N LYS A 548 18.47 6.62 8.63
CA LYS A 548 18.57 5.14 8.60
C LYS A 548 17.64 4.45 9.59
N ASN A 549 17.10 5.14 10.59
CA ASN A 549 16.09 4.61 11.50
C ASN A 549 14.84 4.15 10.73
N ILE A 550 14.26 5.01 9.88
CA ILE A 550 13.04 4.67 9.12
C ILE A 550 13.20 3.39 8.31
N LEU A 551 14.36 3.20 7.65
CA LEU A 551 14.65 2.05 6.80
C LEU A 551 14.95 0.76 7.61
N ILE A 552 15.19 0.84 8.92
CA ILE A 552 15.52 -0.30 9.78
C ILE A 552 14.36 -0.64 10.72
N ASP A 553 13.77 0.37 11.35
CA ASP A 553 12.73 0.22 12.37
C ASP A 553 11.37 -0.18 11.74
N ASN A 554 11.15 0.09 10.45
CA ASN A 554 9.99 -0.42 9.68
C ASN A 554 10.25 -1.76 8.97
N LEU A 555 11.48 -2.29 8.96
CA LEU A 555 11.83 -3.46 8.16
C LEU A 555 11.29 -4.76 8.78
N GLN A 556 10.45 -5.47 8.03
CA GLN A 556 9.82 -6.69 8.49
C GLN A 556 10.82 -7.86 8.59
N SER A 557 10.47 -8.89 9.37
CA SER A 557 11.33 -10.05 9.66
C SER A 557 11.76 -10.82 8.41
N ASN A 558 10.87 -10.91 7.43
CA ASN A 558 11.07 -11.52 6.10
C ASN A 558 11.96 -10.70 5.15
N GLY A 559 12.21 -9.41 5.45
CA GLY A 559 12.95 -8.48 4.59
C GLY A 559 12.10 -7.60 3.65
N SER A 560 10.78 -7.55 3.80
CA SER A 560 9.93 -6.56 3.11
C SER A 560 9.65 -5.32 3.99
N TYR A 561 9.03 -4.30 3.40
CA TYR A 561 8.26 -3.30 4.12
C TYR A 561 6.78 -3.49 3.79
N ASN A 562 5.88 -3.03 4.65
CA ASN A 562 4.43 -3.06 4.41
C ASN A 562 3.94 -1.63 4.15
N THR A 563 2.88 -1.45 3.36
CA THR A 563 2.31 -0.11 3.17
C THR A 563 1.58 0.35 4.43
N THR A 564 1.63 1.65 4.74
CA THR A 564 0.99 2.22 5.95
C THR A 564 -0.54 2.32 5.86
N TRP A 565 -1.10 2.25 4.64
CA TRP A 565 -2.53 2.29 4.35
C TRP A 565 -3.15 0.91 4.06
N GLU A 566 -2.34 -0.09 3.72
CA GLU A 566 -2.75 -1.50 3.59
C GLU A 566 -1.66 -2.38 4.23
N PRO A 567 -1.71 -2.60 5.57
CA PRO A 567 -0.61 -3.23 6.33
C PRO A 567 -0.29 -4.70 5.98
N VAL A 568 -1.05 -5.31 5.07
CA VAL A 568 -0.86 -6.67 4.54
C VAL A 568 -0.20 -6.70 3.16
N SER A 569 -0.09 -5.56 2.47
CA SER A 569 0.57 -5.48 1.16
C SER A 569 2.00 -4.95 1.27
N ILE A 570 2.87 -5.50 0.42
CA ILE A 570 4.29 -5.17 0.37
C ILE A 570 4.45 -3.78 -0.22
N ASP A 571 5.13 -2.87 0.50
CA ASP A 571 5.56 -1.60 -0.07
C ASP A 571 6.73 -1.80 -1.04
N TRP A 572 6.39 -2.18 -2.27
CA TRP A 572 7.30 -2.25 -3.39
C TRP A 572 7.82 -0.88 -3.85
N PHE A 573 7.34 0.24 -3.33
CA PHE A 573 7.88 1.57 -3.64
C PHE A 573 9.03 1.92 -2.70
N GLY A 574 8.89 1.78 -1.38
CA GLY A 574 10.00 1.92 -0.45
C GLY A 574 11.07 0.85 -0.64
N LEU A 575 10.66 -0.43 -0.71
CA LEU A 575 11.57 -1.58 -0.67
C LEU A 575 12.66 -1.55 -1.75
N LYS A 576 12.31 -1.23 -3.00
CA LYS A 576 13.24 -1.29 -4.15
C LYS A 576 14.28 -0.18 -4.20
N HIS A 577 14.18 0.82 -3.31
CA HIS A 577 15.14 1.92 -3.21
C HIS A 577 15.95 1.91 -1.90
N ALA A 578 15.56 1.11 -0.90
CA ALA A 578 16.14 1.15 0.45
C ALA A 578 17.60 0.68 0.52
N VAL A 579 18.03 -0.30 -0.28
CA VAL A 579 19.39 -0.87 -0.18
C VAL A 579 20.50 0.13 -0.57
N PRO A 580 20.41 0.89 -1.68
CA PRO A 580 21.33 1.98 -1.97
C PRO A 580 21.51 2.95 -0.78
N SER A 581 20.42 3.46 -0.22
CA SER A 581 20.43 4.44 0.87
C SER A 581 20.97 3.85 2.19
N LEU A 582 20.61 2.60 2.53
CA LEU A 582 21.21 1.88 3.66
C LEU A 582 22.74 1.76 3.52
N LEU A 583 23.23 1.49 2.30
CA LEU A 583 24.67 1.32 2.01
C LEU A 583 25.44 2.63 1.77
N GLY A 584 24.79 3.79 1.80
CA GLY A 584 25.41 5.06 1.40
C GLY A 584 25.86 5.02 -0.06
N LYS A 585 24.94 4.66 -0.96
CA LYS A 585 25.16 4.55 -2.41
C LYS A 585 24.13 5.38 -3.15
N THR A 586 24.63 6.15 -4.09
CA THR A 586 23.86 7.10 -4.90
C THR A 586 23.72 6.59 -6.32
N TRP A 587 22.79 7.16 -7.09
CA TRP A 587 22.71 6.89 -8.52
C TRP A 587 23.63 7.83 -9.31
N PRO A 588 24.19 7.40 -10.46
CA PRO A 588 24.09 6.07 -11.06
C PRO A 588 25.03 5.06 -10.37
N ILE A 589 24.49 3.88 -10.07
CA ILE A 589 25.31 2.73 -9.67
C ILE A 589 25.90 2.12 -10.94
N ILE A 590 27.23 1.96 -11.00
CA ILE A 590 27.94 1.42 -12.16
C ILE A 590 28.93 0.37 -11.65
N LEU A 591 28.74 -0.90 -12.02
CA LEU A 591 29.71 -1.95 -11.73
C LEU A 591 30.77 -2.05 -12.83
N SER A 592 31.92 -2.62 -12.49
CA SER A 592 32.96 -2.98 -13.46
C SER A 592 32.38 -3.88 -14.56
N PRO A 593 32.71 -3.67 -15.85
CA PRO A 593 32.18 -4.50 -16.92
C PRO A 593 32.41 -6.00 -16.73
N ILE A 594 31.38 -6.80 -16.98
CA ILE A 594 31.49 -8.26 -17.01
C ILE A 594 32.37 -8.64 -18.21
N ILE A 595 33.63 -9.02 -17.94
CA ILE A 595 34.53 -9.53 -18.97
C ILE A 595 34.05 -10.93 -19.39
N GLN A 596 33.18 -10.97 -20.39
CA GLN A 596 32.83 -12.22 -21.06
C GLN A 596 34.10 -12.85 -21.65
N PRO A 597 34.37 -14.15 -21.43
CA PRO A 597 35.50 -14.82 -22.05
C PRO A 597 35.28 -14.82 -23.56
N THR A 598 36.08 -14.04 -24.29
CA THR A 598 35.95 -13.98 -25.75
C THR A 598 36.22 -15.36 -26.36
N ASN A 599 35.18 -15.95 -26.97
CA ASN A 599 35.27 -17.21 -27.70
C ASN A 599 36.00 -17.02 -29.04
N ASN A 600 37.25 -16.55 -28.97
CA ASN A 600 38.20 -16.55 -30.07
C ASN A 600 38.54 -18.01 -30.39
N VAL A 601 37.95 -18.55 -31.45
CA VAL A 601 38.22 -19.89 -31.97
C VAL A 601 39.61 -19.93 -32.62
N GLY A 602 40.65 -19.88 -31.79
CA GLY A 602 42.05 -20.08 -32.14
C GLY A 602 42.49 -21.49 -31.75
N GLY A 603 42.48 -22.42 -32.71
CA GLY A 603 42.76 -23.83 -32.44
C GLY A 603 44.20 -24.08 -31.96
N GLY A 604 44.34 -24.54 -30.71
CA GLY A 604 45.62 -24.92 -30.10
C GLY A 604 45.41 -25.93 -28.99
N SER A 605 45.50 -27.22 -29.30
CA SER A 605 45.36 -28.30 -28.33
C SER A 605 46.64 -28.52 -27.52
N ILE A 606 46.54 -28.59 -26.18
CA ILE A 606 47.36 -29.48 -25.34
C ILE A 606 46.72 -29.70 -23.95
N GLU A 607 46.68 -30.98 -23.58
CA GLU A 607 46.62 -31.65 -22.27
C GLU A 607 45.80 -31.09 -21.08
N THR A 608 44.98 -32.00 -20.53
CA THR A 608 44.31 -31.89 -19.23
C THR A 608 45.29 -32.05 -18.06
N ILE A 609 45.36 -31.08 -17.15
CA ILE A 609 45.93 -31.27 -15.81
C ILE A 609 44.87 -30.90 -14.77
N THR A 610 44.40 -31.91 -14.03
CA THR A 610 43.45 -31.73 -12.93
C THR A 610 44.20 -31.52 -11.62
N THR A 611 44.33 -30.28 -11.17
CA THR A 611 44.86 -29.95 -9.84
C THR A 611 43.87 -29.10 -9.05
N SER A 612 43.30 -29.72 -8.01
CA SER A 612 42.57 -29.01 -6.96
C SER A 612 43.57 -28.32 -6.03
N THR A 613 43.45 -27.00 -5.87
CA THR A 613 44.17 -26.24 -4.83
C THR A 613 43.23 -25.21 -4.23
N THR A 614 42.81 -25.45 -2.99
CA THR A 614 42.17 -24.45 -2.12
C THR A 614 43.08 -23.24 -1.97
N ALA A 615 42.58 -22.03 -2.24
CA ALA A 615 43.30 -20.79 -1.98
C ALA A 615 42.96 -20.27 -0.59
N THR A 616 43.90 -20.41 0.36
CA THR A 616 43.82 -19.76 1.66
C THR A 616 44.16 -18.28 1.51
N SER A 617 43.27 -17.39 1.96
CA SER A 617 43.60 -15.97 2.07
C SER A 617 44.59 -15.75 3.21
N THR A 618 45.73 -15.12 2.92
CA THR A 618 46.66 -14.57 3.90
C THR A 618 46.77 -13.09 3.63
N GLU A 619 46.56 -12.27 4.65
CA GLU A 619 46.61 -10.80 4.53
C GLU A 619 48.07 -10.33 4.46
N GLU A 620 48.45 -9.65 3.36
CA GLU A 620 49.66 -8.83 3.32
C GLU A 620 49.31 -7.35 3.49
N MET A 621 49.73 -6.77 4.61
CA MET A 621 49.73 -5.32 4.82
C MET A 621 50.81 -4.66 3.96
N ALA A 622 50.42 -3.98 2.88
CA ALA A 622 51.30 -3.17 2.05
C ALA A 622 51.31 -1.71 2.51
N THR A 623 52.25 -1.33 3.39
CA THR A 623 52.51 0.07 3.74
C THR A 623 53.35 0.77 2.67
N SER A 624 52.94 1.96 2.22
CA SER A 624 53.76 2.83 1.36
C SER A 624 53.60 4.31 1.73
N THR A 625 54.61 4.86 2.40
CA THR A 625 54.77 6.29 2.66
C THR A 625 55.66 6.91 1.58
N PRO A 626 55.24 7.98 0.88
CA PRO A 626 56.14 8.82 0.08
C PRO A 626 56.81 9.91 0.92
N GLU A 627 57.96 10.40 0.47
CA GLU A 627 58.84 11.31 1.23
C GLU A 627 58.47 12.81 1.13
N ILE A 628 58.95 13.58 2.11
CA ILE A 628 58.97 15.05 2.08
C ILE A 628 60.18 15.52 1.26
N ILE A 629 59.97 16.49 0.36
CA ILE A 629 61.04 17.27 -0.27
C ILE A 629 60.65 18.75 -0.20
N ASP A 630 61.53 19.58 0.36
CA ASP A 630 61.30 21.02 0.58
C ASP A 630 61.88 21.91 -0.55
N ASP A 631 61.13 23.00 -0.79
CA ASP A 631 61.54 24.32 -1.29
C ASP A 631 62.13 24.50 -2.72
N ILE A 632 61.57 25.47 -3.47
CA ILE A 632 62.29 26.62 -4.07
C ILE A 632 61.30 27.61 -4.74
N SER A 633 61.18 28.79 -4.11
CA SER A 633 61.06 30.15 -4.68
C SER A 633 60.14 30.48 -5.91
N THR A 634 59.08 31.24 -5.61
CA THR A 634 58.62 32.47 -6.32
C THR A 634 58.30 32.49 -7.84
N SER A 635 57.08 32.93 -8.20
CA SER A 635 56.83 34.35 -8.55
C SER A 635 55.33 34.64 -8.81
N THR A 636 54.89 35.86 -8.45
CA THR A 636 53.48 36.30 -8.57
C THR A 636 53.31 37.28 -9.75
N PRO A 637 52.27 37.12 -10.59
CA PRO A 637 51.69 38.22 -11.36
C PRO A 637 50.45 38.78 -10.65
N GLU A 638 50.49 40.07 -10.32
CA GLU A 638 49.35 40.82 -9.77
C GLU A 638 48.40 41.23 -10.92
N ILE A 639 47.08 41.03 -10.76
CA ILE A 639 46.07 41.42 -11.75
C ILE A 639 45.13 42.45 -11.11
N GLU A 640 45.22 43.69 -11.59
CA GLU A 640 44.40 44.82 -11.18
C GLU A 640 42.98 44.71 -11.78
N ILE A 641 41.95 44.65 -10.92
CA ILE A 641 40.54 44.60 -11.36
C ILE A 641 39.93 46.00 -11.27
N ILE A 642 39.70 46.62 -12.43
CA ILE A 642 39.02 47.92 -12.54
C ILE A 642 37.50 47.71 -12.41
N PRO A 643 36.80 48.42 -11.52
CA PRO A 643 35.34 48.32 -11.40
C PRO A 643 34.64 48.98 -12.60
N ILE A 644 33.80 48.22 -13.30
CA ILE A 644 32.94 48.75 -14.37
C ILE A 644 31.58 49.11 -13.76
N THR A 645 31.31 50.41 -13.63
CA THR A 645 29.98 50.92 -13.26
C THR A 645 29.06 50.90 -14.47
N LEU A 646 27.95 50.16 -14.41
CA LEU A 646 26.88 50.22 -15.41
C LEU A 646 25.72 51.05 -14.88
N GLU A 647 25.51 52.23 -15.46
CA GLU A 647 24.30 53.03 -15.21
C GLU A 647 23.15 52.52 -16.07
N LEU A 648 22.01 52.18 -15.45
CA LEU A 648 20.77 51.88 -16.16
C LEU A 648 20.00 53.18 -16.45
N PRO A 649 19.49 53.39 -17.68
CA PRO A 649 18.65 54.55 -17.99
C PRO A 649 17.30 54.42 -17.29
N THR A 650 16.87 55.50 -16.63
CA THR A 650 15.51 55.63 -16.09
C THR A 650 14.60 56.28 -17.12
N GLU A 651 13.40 55.71 -17.30
CA GLU A 651 12.29 56.42 -17.95
C GLU A 651 11.02 56.28 -17.11
N ASN A 652 10.29 57.39 -16.97
CA ASN A 652 9.16 57.49 -16.05
C ASN A 652 7.84 57.13 -16.75
N THR A 653 6.96 56.39 -16.07
CA THR A 653 5.52 56.42 -16.39
C THR A 653 4.69 56.31 -15.11
N THR A 654 4.28 57.46 -14.58
CA THR A 654 3.30 57.57 -13.49
C THR A 654 1.89 57.30 -14.01
N THR A 655 1.07 56.49 -13.32
CA THR A 655 -0.40 56.73 -13.15
C THR A 655 -1.03 55.76 -12.12
N THR A 656 -1.65 56.34 -11.10
CA THR A 656 -2.78 55.85 -10.27
C THR A 656 -2.79 54.40 -9.73
N ILE A 657 -2.65 54.28 -8.41
CA ILE A 657 -3.05 53.10 -7.63
C ILE A 657 -4.56 53.14 -7.36
N VAL A 658 -5.26 52.02 -7.59
CA VAL A 658 -6.60 51.76 -7.02
C VAL A 658 -6.51 50.49 -6.18
N GLN A 659 -6.76 50.61 -4.86
CA GLN A 659 -6.83 49.45 -3.98
C GLN A 659 -8.13 48.68 -4.21
N THR A 660 -8.05 47.44 -4.67
CA THR A 660 -9.14 46.46 -4.62
C THR A 660 -8.76 45.30 -3.69
N LYS A 661 -9.40 45.25 -2.53
CA LYS A 661 -9.23 44.17 -1.55
C LYS A 661 -9.90 42.89 -2.08
N LYS A 662 -9.09 41.94 -2.59
CA LYS A 662 -9.60 40.67 -3.12
C LYS A 662 -9.83 39.67 -1.98
N THR A 663 -11.10 39.36 -1.71
CA THR A 663 -11.51 38.33 -0.74
C THR A 663 -11.31 36.92 -1.31
N GLU A 664 -11.05 35.96 -0.44
CA GLU A 664 -10.90 34.54 -0.77
C GLU A 664 -12.21 33.91 -1.30
N PRO A 665 -12.14 32.98 -2.27
CA PRO A 665 -13.30 32.20 -2.71
C PRO A 665 -13.59 31.05 -1.73
N LYS A 666 -14.61 31.22 -0.88
CA LYS A 666 -15.10 30.16 0.00
C LYS A 666 -15.66 29.00 -0.83
N LEU A 667 -15.10 27.79 -0.67
CA LEU A 667 -15.51 26.61 -1.42
C LEU A 667 -16.90 26.12 -0.98
N THR A 668 -17.92 26.29 -1.84
CA THR A 668 -19.28 25.79 -1.60
C THR A 668 -19.36 24.32 -2.00
N LYS A 669 -19.59 23.42 -1.02
CA LYS A 669 -19.86 22.00 -1.29
C LYS A 669 -21.07 21.85 -2.24
N GLN A 670 -20.94 21.01 -3.26
CA GLN A 670 -22.09 20.57 -4.07
C GLN A 670 -22.77 19.40 -3.34
N THR A 671 -24.05 19.53 -3.01
CA THR A 671 -24.84 18.45 -2.42
C THR A 671 -25.45 17.59 -3.52
N PHE A 672 -25.26 16.27 -3.47
CA PHE A 672 -25.99 15.35 -4.33
C PHE A 672 -27.48 15.36 -3.95
N VAL A 673 -28.36 15.41 -4.96
CA VAL A 673 -29.82 15.47 -4.75
C VAL A 673 -30.43 14.09 -4.98
N ALA A 674 -30.94 13.49 -3.90
CA ALA A 674 -31.74 12.28 -3.98
C ALA A 674 -33.11 12.55 -4.63
N LYS A 675 -33.51 11.64 -5.52
CA LYS A 675 -34.91 11.41 -5.93
C LYS A 675 -35.65 10.75 -4.76
N ASN A 676 -36.95 10.89 -4.55
CA ASN A 676 -38.02 11.69 -5.17
C ASN A 676 -38.97 12.12 -4.04
N ASN A 677 -39.85 13.10 -4.26
CA ASN A 677 -41.12 13.10 -3.53
C ASN A 677 -42.26 13.74 -4.34
N VAL A 678 -43.38 13.02 -4.42
CA VAL A 678 -44.58 13.44 -5.14
C VAL A 678 -45.40 14.36 -4.24
N LYS A 679 -46.00 15.42 -4.79
CA LYS A 679 -47.11 16.12 -4.15
C LYS A 679 -48.26 16.33 -5.13
N GLU A 680 -49.46 16.27 -4.57
CA GLU A 680 -50.72 16.20 -5.30
C GLU A 680 -51.08 17.52 -6.00
N VAL A 681 -51.86 17.41 -7.08
CA VAL A 681 -52.51 18.55 -7.72
C VAL A 681 -53.97 18.61 -7.29
N GLN A 682 -54.30 19.46 -6.32
CA GLN A 682 -55.64 20.03 -6.24
C GLN A 682 -55.70 21.25 -7.18
N GLY A 683 -56.67 21.26 -8.09
CA GLY A 683 -56.78 22.27 -9.14
C GLY A 683 -58.07 23.07 -9.06
N GLU A 684 -58.06 24.25 -9.70
CA GLU A 684 -59.26 25.05 -9.97
C GLU A 684 -59.40 25.34 -11.46
N LYS A 685 -60.65 25.56 -11.90
CA LYS A 685 -61.03 25.80 -13.30
C LYS A 685 -61.59 27.21 -13.47
N ILE A 686 -61.04 28.00 -14.38
CA ILE A 686 -61.74 29.11 -15.03
C ILE A 686 -61.53 29.01 -16.55
N LYS A 687 -62.55 29.40 -17.34
CA LYS A 687 -62.58 29.35 -18.81
C LYS A 687 -62.39 30.74 -19.43
N GLU A 688 -62.06 30.77 -20.73
CA GLU A 688 -62.53 31.71 -21.80
C GLU A 688 -62.73 33.22 -21.47
N LYS A 689 -62.38 34.21 -22.32
CA LYS A 689 -62.32 34.24 -23.80
C LYS A 689 -61.70 35.55 -24.33
N ASN A 690 -61.52 35.62 -25.67
CA ASN A 690 -61.44 36.83 -26.53
C ASN A 690 -60.19 37.74 -26.46
N THR A 691 -59.77 38.50 -27.50
CA THR A 691 -59.88 38.37 -28.98
C THR A 691 -58.86 39.30 -29.68
N SER A 692 -58.03 38.75 -30.57
CA SER A 692 -57.18 39.42 -31.60
C SER A 692 -56.69 38.37 -32.61
N THR A 693 -56.43 38.53 -33.93
CA THR A 693 -56.58 39.61 -34.96
C THR A 693 -55.68 40.85 -34.81
N LEU A 694 -54.79 41.26 -35.74
CA LEU A 694 -54.57 41.03 -37.20
C LEU A 694 -53.02 41.00 -37.47
N ASP A 695 -52.41 40.54 -38.59
CA ASP A 695 -52.91 39.93 -39.84
C ASP A 695 -51.85 39.07 -40.61
N ILE A 696 -52.32 38.45 -41.70
CA ILE A 696 -51.75 37.68 -42.84
C ILE A 696 -50.43 38.18 -43.50
N LYS A 697 -49.50 37.23 -43.79
CA LYS A 697 -49.09 36.96 -45.20
C LYS A 697 -48.58 35.53 -45.51
N LYS A 698 -49.45 34.79 -46.19
CA LYS A 698 -49.23 33.62 -47.07
C LYS A 698 -48.48 34.07 -48.35
N GLU A 699 -47.89 33.25 -49.24
CA GLU A 699 -47.82 31.80 -49.48
C GLU A 699 -46.68 31.51 -50.48
N ILE A 700 -46.26 30.25 -50.66
CA ILE A 700 -46.15 29.53 -51.97
C ILE A 700 -45.35 28.22 -51.83
N ILE A 701 -45.99 27.13 -52.27
CA ILE A 701 -45.49 25.78 -52.57
C ILE A 701 -46.28 25.45 -53.87
N PRO A 702 -45.70 24.97 -55.01
CA PRO A 702 -45.14 23.60 -55.05
C PRO A 702 -44.07 23.28 -56.13
N GLN A 703 -43.42 22.12 -56.03
CA GLN A 703 -43.74 20.99 -56.92
C GLN A 703 -43.18 19.65 -56.40
N LEU A 704 -43.91 18.58 -56.72
CA LEU A 704 -43.58 17.19 -56.44
C LEU A 704 -43.38 16.48 -57.78
N THR A 705 -42.43 15.55 -57.87
CA THR A 705 -42.47 14.51 -58.90
C THR A 705 -42.00 13.20 -58.29
N GLU A 706 -42.84 12.18 -58.42
CA GLU A 706 -42.68 10.87 -57.82
C GLU A 706 -42.39 9.84 -58.93
N ASN A 707 -41.51 8.88 -58.68
CA ASN A 707 -41.50 7.63 -59.43
C ASN A 707 -40.86 6.50 -58.63
N LEU A 708 -41.21 5.25 -58.97
CA LEU A 708 -41.23 4.13 -58.03
C LEU A 708 -39.92 3.32 -57.92
N SER A 709 -39.80 2.62 -56.80
CA SER A 709 -38.69 1.71 -56.43
C SER A 709 -38.72 0.39 -57.25
N PRO A 710 -37.64 -0.43 -57.23
CA PRO A 710 -37.58 -1.43 -56.14
C PRO A 710 -36.17 -1.77 -55.58
N THR A 711 -36.07 -1.76 -54.24
CA THR A 711 -35.31 -2.69 -53.35
C THR A 711 -33.76 -2.78 -53.34
N ASN A 712 -33.25 -2.96 -52.10
CA ASN A 712 -31.94 -3.54 -51.68
C ASN A 712 -30.65 -2.81 -52.14
N GLU A 713 -29.80 -2.22 -51.28
CA GLU A 713 -29.37 -2.61 -49.93
C GLU A 713 -29.08 -1.39 -49.02
N LYS A 714 -29.01 -1.59 -47.70
CA LYS A 714 -28.56 -0.55 -46.75
C LYS A 714 -27.03 -0.44 -46.75
N LYS A 715 -26.50 0.74 -47.10
CA LYS A 715 -25.08 1.08 -46.91
C LYS A 715 -24.97 2.51 -46.37
N GLU A 716 -24.82 2.63 -45.05
CA GLU A 716 -24.78 3.92 -44.37
C GLU A 716 -23.36 4.52 -44.38
N THR A 717 -23.27 5.82 -44.71
CA THR A 717 -22.04 6.61 -44.67
C THR A 717 -21.87 7.30 -43.31
N PRO A 718 -20.64 7.43 -42.78
CA PRO A 718 -20.40 7.94 -41.43
C PRO A 718 -20.40 9.46 -41.33
N LEU A 719 -20.87 9.99 -40.19
CA LEU A 719 -20.68 11.37 -39.69
C LEU A 719 -20.48 11.31 -38.15
N PRO A 720 -20.00 12.37 -37.45
CA PRO A 720 -18.70 12.24 -36.79
C PRO A 720 -18.71 12.20 -35.25
N THR A 721 -17.51 11.96 -34.72
CA THR A 721 -17.07 12.01 -33.31
C THR A 721 -17.59 13.20 -32.50
N ASN A 722 -18.14 12.93 -31.29
CA ASN A 722 -17.46 13.33 -30.04
C ASN A 722 -18.18 12.85 -28.76
N LYS A 723 -17.56 11.91 -28.05
CA LYS A 723 -17.46 11.85 -26.57
C LYS A 723 -16.53 10.69 -26.18
N LYS A 724 -15.54 10.95 -25.33
CA LYS A 724 -14.73 9.89 -24.71
C LYS A 724 -15.50 9.27 -23.55
N VAL A 725 -15.51 7.95 -23.47
CA VAL A 725 -15.86 7.17 -22.27
C VAL A 725 -14.63 6.32 -21.96
N ALA A 726 -14.21 6.27 -20.69
CA ALA A 726 -13.09 5.45 -20.28
C ALA A 726 -13.52 3.98 -20.20
N LEU A 727 -12.94 3.13 -21.04
CA LEU A 727 -13.01 1.68 -20.93
C LEU A 727 -11.76 1.19 -20.19
N GLY A 728 -11.84 1.15 -18.87
CA GLY A 728 -10.84 0.49 -18.03
C GLY A 728 -11.23 -0.96 -17.73
N LEU A 729 -10.21 -1.81 -17.56
CA LEU A 729 -10.30 -3.17 -17.02
C LEU A 729 -11.16 -4.18 -17.82
N GLY A 730 -10.48 -5.04 -18.60
CA GLY A 730 -11.13 -6.13 -19.34
C GLY A 730 -10.21 -7.23 -19.87
N ALA A 731 -8.96 -7.33 -19.38
CA ALA A 731 -7.95 -8.25 -19.92
C ALA A 731 -7.46 -9.33 -18.92
N GLY A 732 -7.33 -9.01 -17.64
CA GLY A 732 -6.73 -9.92 -16.64
C GLY A 732 -7.54 -11.20 -16.39
N THR A 733 -8.87 -11.12 -16.37
CA THR A 733 -9.77 -12.26 -16.11
C THR A 733 -9.66 -13.36 -17.17
N LEU A 734 -9.38 -13.00 -18.42
CA LEU A 734 -9.25 -13.96 -19.53
C LEU A 734 -7.95 -14.77 -19.45
N LEU A 735 -6.85 -14.16 -18.99
CA LEU A 735 -5.56 -14.84 -18.81
C LEU A 735 -5.56 -15.74 -17.57
N TYR A 736 -6.15 -15.29 -16.46
CA TYR A 736 -6.28 -16.11 -15.24
C TYR A 736 -7.13 -17.37 -15.47
N GLY A 737 -8.21 -17.26 -16.26
CA GLY A 737 -9.02 -18.41 -16.67
C GLY A 737 -8.26 -19.44 -17.51
N LEU A 738 -7.35 -18.99 -18.39
CA LEU A 738 -6.48 -19.86 -19.18
C LEU A 738 -5.41 -20.56 -18.33
N TYR A 739 -4.85 -19.88 -17.33
CA TYR A 739 -3.89 -20.46 -16.38
C TYR A 739 -4.51 -21.59 -15.54
N LEU A 740 -5.72 -21.38 -15.00
CA LEU A 740 -6.46 -22.42 -14.26
C LEU A 740 -6.84 -23.62 -15.15
N LEU A 741 -7.15 -23.39 -16.42
CA LEU A 741 -7.41 -24.46 -17.39
C LEU A 741 -6.17 -25.33 -17.68
N PHE A 742 -4.98 -24.74 -17.70
CA PHE A 742 -3.73 -25.49 -17.90
C PHE A 742 -3.40 -26.39 -16.69
N LYS A 743 -3.68 -25.92 -15.47
CA LYS A 743 -3.47 -26.67 -14.21
C LYS A 743 -4.42 -27.85 -13.98
N LEU A 744 -5.38 -28.09 -14.88
CA LEU A 744 -6.32 -29.22 -14.84
C LEU A 744 -5.93 -30.38 -15.80
N PHE A 745 -4.81 -30.25 -16.54
CA PHE A 745 -4.39 -31.23 -17.55
C PHE A 745 -2.91 -31.67 -17.45
N VAL A 746 -2.26 -31.46 -16.30
CA VAL A 746 -0.87 -31.90 -15.99
C VAL A 746 -0.85 -32.67 -14.68
#